data_AF-A0A0V1H8Q0-F1
#
_entry.id   AF-A0A0V1H8Q0-F1
#
_cell.length_a   1.000
_cell.length_b   1.000
_cell.length_c   1.000
_cell.angle_alpha   90.00
_cell.angle_beta   90.00
_cell.angle_gamma   90.00
#
_symmetry.space_group_name_H-M   'P 1'
#
loop_
_entity.id
_entity.type
_entity.pdbx_description
1 polymer ?
#
loop_
_entity_poly.entity_id
_entity_poly.type
_entity_poly.pdbx_seq_one_letter_code
_entity_poly.pdbx_strand_id
1 'polypeptide(L)'
;MACRNKTAIVQFGSKMLVQLLNEIVRDWKINKQNKINIEYAIADIWRRYGIANLISPDIIPDEQNVSMNRLVFNEIDLKFFHTTAILSKRTKQVIANTCLSMMKNILKNLINDAVNMSLILPEIFVNSKLPAIIDFEFNLFKVSSTFKNTPYNKSEIIKDLKIKDLLKMNFSFNWDDYFLGLRIPLLSNSSFQILLINSGYFIYMDKILKSTPNTTIIAYLLWILVLNRVEFLDDSEHLSGLDLIIGSLYAKDILINRIKHECEQYVNNIVGTYLERVDGIKWLNRRTKAELVEKIKKLSFQIAYSKLILNQTWIDHHYEELIDGPLKISTSESFFTMHSKITAWKMNNLVLSLTETVDIPLSPLSADASYSISKNRIQIGGANLRPPLFSINLPKAVNYGTFGSIVAHEIAHAFDSVGMMYDSSGIQKSNYSDKFFDYQQQCLIEQYNKFCYTPVESWKRFCVNGEMTKNENFADNIGLSISFHAYRKHATNFDDNKTSLPWLKQFSDEQIFFISFAQSFCLMPFNDNALHYAFLTDEHPPYFVRILGSLMNNPQFSQIFNCPVGSKMNPPKKMKLIDRCLLCFAHHYTQFREATSFCIVESISMDDVLKLLSRSILLRYGCILWSEANTYSELHKDLGSKIDLLKPYFDREQSFKFLVDSFGKKVSGEYKQKRMEELSFLNIQGKVDLTNPDNQFMLIEDYGKLSGLPPPENPVQIFFGRLIKFGMNKVVSRYNLKDRIFIGNTSMDPILSFLMANIGEVQSGDLVLDPYVGSGSILLPAAHFGGHCVGVEIDYNVVHGKSKPSRCTASARHPDECIRANFKQYGLEAKYVDVLVADSSKSSIWTSHTRFDCILTDPPYGIREKGAKVKQKQLPDFWLLKDRTAETMHYPSKAKYCLNELVLDLLNFAAKCLIEGGHLVYWLPVYKNQFDQAQIPKHPCLKIVSTSLQLLTKTYGRVLISMVKIREPMSHNDQSFLEDNYLQNIHNLCDYIEPETSEWVRISRDHWHKRRKTGGKRKPLHKKRKYELGRPPAMTKLGSKRIHIVRVRGGNRKYRALRLETGNYSWGSEGCTRKTRIIDVVYNASNNELVRTKTLVKSAIVVIDATPFRQWYENHYALPIGRKKGAKLTEQEEAIFNATRSKAAEKKLAKRRITAKVEPALEEQFQSGRLLACIASRPGQVGRADGYVLEGKELEFYLRKIKAKKSK
;
A
#
# COMPACT_ATOMS: atom_id res chain seq x y z
N MET A 1 52.07 6.35 15.37
CA MET A 1 53.35 6.98 14.99
C MET A 1 53.54 7.00 13.49
N ALA A 2 53.50 5.85 12.79
CA ALA A 2 53.72 5.81 11.34
C ALA A 2 52.72 6.64 10.51
N CYS A 3 51.40 6.56 10.80
CA CYS A 3 50.39 7.39 10.14
C CYS A 3 50.57 8.90 10.37
N ARG A 4 51.31 9.31 11.41
CA ARG A 4 51.59 10.71 11.74
C ARG A 4 52.93 11.21 11.19
N ASN A 5 53.75 10.32 10.63
CA ASN A 5 55.06 10.68 10.10
C ASN A 5 54.93 11.17 8.66
N LYS A 6 54.48 12.42 8.52
CA LYS A 6 54.24 13.06 7.21
C LYS A 6 55.48 13.10 6.33
N THR A 7 56.65 13.34 6.94
CA THR A 7 57.93 13.35 6.24
C THR A 7 58.20 12.00 5.57
N ALA A 8 57.97 10.89 6.28
CA ALA A 8 58.11 9.56 5.70
C ALA A 8 57.07 9.29 4.61
N ILE A 9 55.80 9.66 4.81
CA ILE A 9 54.73 9.47 3.80
C ILE A 9 55.08 10.20 2.50
N VAL A 10 55.49 11.47 2.59
CA VAL A 10 55.92 12.27 1.43
C VAL A 10 57.19 11.71 0.79
N GLN A 11 58.16 11.26 1.60
CA GLN A 11 59.41 10.66 1.10
C GLN A 11 59.16 9.34 0.34
N PHE A 12 58.25 8.50 0.81
CA PHE A 12 57.85 7.29 0.11
C PHE A 12 56.98 7.60 -1.13
N GLY A 13 56.17 8.67 -1.08
CA GLY A 13 55.34 9.11 -2.21
C GLY A 13 54.54 7.97 -2.82
N SER A 14 54.48 7.91 -4.15
CA SER A 14 53.82 6.82 -4.88
C SER A 14 54.67 5.55 -5.04
N LYS A 15 55.90 5.51 -4.50
CA LYS A 15 56.84 4.37 -4.63
C LYS A 15 56.21 3.05 -4.22
N MET A 16 55.55 3.04 -3.07
CA MET A 16 54.93 1.84 -2.50
C MET A 16 53.79 1.32 -3.39
N LEU A 17 53.01 2.23 -3.97
CA LEU A 17 51.92 1.86 -4.90
C LEU A 17 52.47 1.31 -6.22
N VAL A 18 53.55 1.89 -6.77
CA VAL A 18 54.19 1.38 -8.00
C VAL A 18 54.78 -0.01 -7.78
N GLN A 19 55.47 -0.24 -6.65
CA GLN A 19 56.00 -1.54 -6.29
C GLN A 19 54.88 -2.58 -6.14
N LEU A 20 53.81 -2.21 -5.43
CA LEU A 20 52.62 -3.04 -5.26
C LEU A 20 52.04 -3.50 -6.60
N LEU A 21 51.87 -2.58 -7.56
CA LEU A 21 51.31 -2.91 -8.87
C LEU A 21 52.16 -3.92 -9.64
N ASN A 22 53.49 -3.81 -9.55
CA ASN A 22 54.40 -4.76 -10.19
C ASN A 22 54.37 -6.14 -9.51
N GLU A 23 54.38 -6.16 -8.19
CA GLU A 23 54.29 -7.40 -7.41
C GLU A 23 53.01 -8.16 -7.71
N ILE A 24 51.87 -7.46 -7.71
CA ILE A 24 50.56 -8.07 -7.96
C ILE A 24 50.44 -8.62 -9.38
N VAL A 25 50.92 -7.90 -10.40
CA VAL A 25 50.91 -8.38 -11.78
C VAL A 25 51.78 -9.63 -11.96
N ARG A 26 52.87 -9.75 -11.19
CA ARG A 26 53.68 -10.98 -11.14
C ARG A 26 52.93 -12.10 -10.42
N ASP A 27 52.36 -11.82 -9.25
CA ASP A 27 51.70 -12.82 -8.41
C ASP A 27 50.44 -13.40 -9.06
N TRP A 28 49.74 -12.65 -9.91
CA TRP A 28 48.57 -13.17 -10.64
C TRP A 28 48.93 -14.16 -11.77
N LYS A 29 50.22 -14.38 -12.06
CA LYS A 29 50.68 -15.37 -13.05
C LYS A 29 50.92 -16.73 -12.40
N ILE A 30 49.83 -17.36 -11.95
CA ILE A 30 49.88 -18.64 -11.22
C ILE A 30 49.98 -19.89 -12.12
N ASN A 31 49.69 -19.76 -13.42
CA ASN A 31 49.64 -20.89 -14.35
C ASN A 31 50.96 -21.02 -15.15
N LYS A 32 51.32 -22.24 -15.57
CA LYS A 32 52.53 -22.54 -16.37
C LYS A 32 52.68 -21.72 -17.66
N GLN A 33 51.58 -21.16 -18.16
CA GLN A 33 51.55 -20.31 -19.36
C GLN A 33 52.01 -18.86 -19.10
N ASN A 34 52.36 -18.50 -17.86
CA ASN A 34 52.84 -17.18 -17.44
C ASN A 34 51.90 -16.01 -17.81
N LYS A 35 50.59 -16.30 -17.95
CA LYS A 35 49.51 -15.33 -18.18
C LYS A 35 48.82 -15.00 -16.86
N ILE A 36 48.33 -13.77 -16.75
CA ILE A 36 47.55 -13.30 -15.60
C ILE A 36 46.24 -14.09 -15.54
N ASN A 37 45.98 -14.72 -14.40
CA ASN A 37 44.74 -15.41 -14.09
C ASN A 37 43.74 -14.41 -13.48
N ILE A 38 42.60 -14.21 -14.14
CA ILE A 38 41.63 -13.16 -13.76
C ILE A 38 40.87 -13.57 -12.50
N GLU A 39 40.44 -14.82 -12.42
CA GLU A 39 39.69 -15.36 -11.30
C GLU A 39 40.49 -15.35 -10.00
N TYR A 40 41.76 -15.76 -10.07
CA TYR A 40 42.70 -15.62 -8.95
C TYR A 40 42.89 -14.16 -8.56
N ALA A 41 43.05 -13.25 -9.53
CA ALA A 41 43.25 -11.83 -9.27
C ALA A 41 42.07 -11.18 -8.54
N ILE A 42 40.83 -11.53 -8.91
CA ILE A 42 39.59 -11.06 -8.26
C ILE A 42 39.59 -11.44 -6.78
N ALA A 43 39.81 -12.72 -6.47
CA ALA A 43 39.85 -13.23 -5.10
C ALA A 43 41.01 -12.65 -4.28
N ASP A 44 42.19 -12.56 -4.90
CA ASP A 44 43.40 -12.13 -4.22
C ASP A 44 43.37 -10.64 -3.83
N ILE A 45 42.75 -9.78 -4.66
CA ILE A 45 42.50 -8.38 -4.29
C ILE A 45 41.64 -8.29 -3.04
N TRP A 46 40.53 -9.05 -2.99
CA TRP A 46 39.65 -9.05 -1.82
C TRP A 46 40.40 -9.57 -0.58
N ARG A 47 41.13 -10.69 -0.71
CA ARG A 47 41.83 -11.33 0.41
C ARG A 47 43.00 -10.49 0.95
N ARG A 48 43.82 -9.85 0.11
CA ARG A 48 44.97 -9.07 0.60
C ARG A 48 44.61 -7.65 0.99
N TYR A 49 43.57 -7.08 0.38
CA TYR A 49 43.33 -5.64 0.46
C TYR A 49 41.93 -5.28 0.94
N GLY A 50 41.04 -6.26 1.16
CA GLY A 50 39.66 -6.02 1.60
C GLY A 50 38.83 -5.23 0.59
N ILE A 51 39.25 -5.21 -0.68
CA ILE A 51 38.61 -4.40 -1.72
C ILE A 51 37.58 -5.26 -2.44
N ALA A 52 36.31 -4.94 -2.21
CA ALA A 52 35.21 -5.51 -2.95
C ALA A 52 35.37 -5.19 -4.45
N ASN A 53 35.25 -6.22 -5.27
CA ASN A 53 35.33 -6.17 -6.71
C ASN A 53 34.38 -7.24 -7.29
N LEU A 54 34.46 -7.51 -8.60
CA LEU A 54 33.55 -8.36 -9.41
C LEU A 54 32.84 -9.50 -8.67
N ILE A 55 33.57 -10.29 -7.87
CA ILE A 55 32.98 -11.28 -6.96
C ILE A 55 33.66 -11.12 -5.60
N SER A 56 32.87 -10.75 -4.60
CA SER A 56 33.32 -10.62 -3.21
C SER A 56 32.47 -11.55 -2.34
N PRO A 57 33.07 -12.45 -1.56
CA PRO A 57 32.32 -13.30 -0.66
C PRO A 57 32.00 -12.53 0.62
N ASP A 58 30.79 -12.74 1.14
CA ASP A 58 30.48 -12.50 2.54
C ASP A 58 30.56 -13.80 3.33
N ILE A 59 30.92 -13.70 4.61
CA ILE A 59 31.00 -14.85 5.51
C ILE A 59 30.08 -14.55 6.68
N ILE A 60 28.98 -15.29 6.74
CA ILE A 60 27.94 -15.10 7.76
C ILE A 60 27.68 -16.39 8.52
N PRO A 61 27.18 -16.31 9.77
CA PRO A 61 26.71 -17.48 10.50
C PRO A 61 25.60 -18.21 9.73
N ASP A 62 25.65 -19.53 9.77
CA ASP A 62 24.66 -20.42 9.18
C ASP A 62 23.29 -20.23 9.85
N GLU A 63 22.26 -19.97 9.04
CA GLU A 63 20.90 -19.68 9.51
C GLU A 63 20.26 -20.86 10.29
N GLN A 64 20.74 -22.09 10.11
CA GLN A 64 20.25 -23.29 10.78
C GLN A 64 21.20 -23.82 11.86
N ASN A 65 22.49 -23.45 11.80
CA ASN A 65 23.49 -23.83 12.77
C ASN A 65 24.49 -22.69 13.05
N VAL A 66 24.14 -21.78 13.96
CA VAL A 66 24.92 -20.58 14.28
C VAL A 66 26.36 -20.83 14.76
N SER A 67 26.76 -22.09 15.03
CA SER A 67 28.15 -22.46 15.35
C SER A 67 29.05 -22.59 14.11
N MET A 68 28.48 -22.60 12.91
CA MET A 68 29.20 -22.66 11.64
C MET A 68 28.97 -21.39 10.83
N ASN A 69 29.93 -21.07 9.96
CA ASN A 69 29.79 -19.99 8.99
C ASN A 69 29.57 -20.55 7.58
N ARG A 70 28.93 -19.77 6.71
CA ARG A 70 28.72 -20.07 5.29
C ARG A 70 29.34 -18.99 4.42
N LEU A 71 29.70 -19.39 3.21
CA LEU A 71 30.12 -18.47 2.17
C LEU A 71 28.90 -17.97 1.41
N VAL A 72 28.73 -16.66 1.34
CA VAL A 72 27.62 -16.02 0.65
C VAL A 72 28.16 -15.23 -0.53
N PHE A 73 27.54 -15.42 -1.69
CA PHE A 73 27.79 -14.60 -2.86
C PHE A 73 26.51 -13.88 -3.25
N ASN A 74 26.60 -12.56 -3.38
CA ASN A 74 25.51 -11.70 -3.82
C ASN A 74 26.02 -10.67 -4.85
N GLU A 75 25.15 -9.84 -5.42
CA GLU A 75 25.63 -8.69 -6.19
C GLU A 75 26.48 -7.75 -5.34
N ILE A 76 27.46 -7.13 -5.97
CA ILE A 76 28.38 -6.20 -5.31
C ILE A 76 28.00 -4.74 -5.57
N ASP A 77 28.54 -3.88 -4.72
CA ASP A 77 28.70 -2.47 -5.02
C ASP A 77 29.86 -2.19 -5.97
N LEU A 78 29.63 -1.30 -6.94
CA LEU A 78 30.54 -0.98 -8.03
C LEU A 78 31.15 0.42 -7.83
N LYS A 79 32.48 0.56 -7.90
CA LYS A 79 33.29 1.75 -7.56
C LYS A 79 32.92 3.06 -8.27
N PHE A 80 32.50 3.04 -9.53
CA PHE A 80 32.13 4.25 -10.28
C PHE A 80 30.62 4.48 -10.33
N PHE A 81 29.81 3.42 -10.20
CA PHE A 81 28.37 3.49 -10.38
C PHE A 81 27.63 2.79 -9.22
N HIS A 82 27.19 3.57 -8.24
CA HIS A 82 26.61 3.05 -6.99
C HIS A 82 25.08 3.16 -6.87
N THR A 83 24.38 3.80 -7.81
CA THR A 83 22.97 4.17 -7.63
C THR A 83 21.98 3.09 -8.07
N THR A 84 20.95 2.78 -7.29
CA THR A 84 19.88 1.83 -7.66
C THR A 84 18.95 2.32 -8.79
N ALA A 85 19.06 3.58 -9.21
CA ALA A 85 18.21 4.19 -10.23
C ALA A 85 18.79 4.09 -11.65
N ILE A 86 17.92 3.95 -12.66
CA ILE A 86 18.29 4.06 -14.08
C ILE A 86 18.92 5.45 -14.31
N LEU A 87 20.24 5.46 -14.52
CA LEU A 87 20.98 6.69 -14.79
C LEU A 87 20.49 7.32 -16.09
N SER A 88 20.16 8.61 -16.05
CA SER A 88 19.90 9.36 -17.27
C SER A 88 21.15 9.39 -18.15
N LYS A 89 20.99 9.48 -19.47
CA LYS A 89 22.12 9.59 -20.41
C LYS A 89 23.06 10.74 -20.03
N ARG A 90 22.50 11.86 -19.53
CA ARG A 90 23.27 13.02 -19.05
C ARG A 90 24.06 12.68 -17.78
N THR A 91 23.44 12.02 -16.80
CA THR A 91 24.10 11.62 -15.55
C THR A 91 25.23 10.62 -15.81
N LYS A 92 25.01 9.63 -16.70
CA LYS A 92 26.06 8.71 -17.15
C LYS A 92 27.26 9.50 -17.70
N GLN A 93 27.00 10.46 -18.59
CA GLN A 93 28.07 11.21 -19.24
C GLN A 93 28.86 12.05 -18.23
N VAL A 94 28.21 12.68 -17.26
CA VAL A 94 28.88 13.46 -16.21
C VAL A 94 29.77 12.56 -15.36
N ILE A 95 29.25 11.45 -14.83
CA ILE A 95 30.03 10.50 -14.04
C ILE A 95 31.22 9.98 -14.85
N ALA A 96 30.98 9.52 -16.08
CA ALA A 96 32.03 9.01 -16.95
C ALA A 96 33.13 10.05 -17.23
N ASN A 97 32.76 11.31 -17.52
CA ASN A 97 33.73 12.38 -17.76
C ASN A 97 34.56 12.71 -16.51
N THR A 98 33.92 12.74 -15.33
CA THR A 98 34.60 13.00 -14.05
C THR A 98 35.57 11.86 -13.71
N CYS A 99 35.13 10.61 -13.81
CA CYS A 99 35.98 9.43 -13.61
C CYS A 99 37.17 9.42 -14.58
N LEU A 100 36.94 9.69 -15.87
CA LEU A 100 38.00 9.80 -16.87
C LEU A 100 39.02 10.87 -16.51
N SER A 101 38.58 12.06 -16.09
CA SER A 101 39.45 13.16 -15.69
C SER A 101 40.33 12.77 -14.49
N MET A 102 39.72 12.21 -13.45
CA MET A 102 40.40 11.73 -12.26
C MET A 102 41.44 10.65 -12.60
N MET A 103 41.06 9.61 -13.34
CA MET A 103 41.96 8.53 -13.73
C MET A 103 43.11 9.04 -14.59
N LYS A 104 42.87 9.97 -15.52
CA LYS A 104 43.95 10.59 -16.32
C LYS A 104 44.96 11.35 -15.47
N ASN A 105 44.48 12.11 -14.48
CA ASN A 105 45.35 12.86 -13.58
C ASN A 105 46.18 11.94 -12.70
N ILE A 106 45.56 10.91 -12.12
CA ILE A 106 46.26 9.90 -11.32
C ILE A 106 47.32 9.19 -12.17
N LEU A 107 46.95 8.74 -13.38
CA LEU A 107 47.88 8.04 -14.27
C LEU A 107 49.07 8.92 -14.65
N LYS A 108 48.82 10.19 -15.00
CA LYS A 108 49.87 11.15 -15.35
C LYS A 108 50.85 11.35 -14.18
N ASN A 109 50.34 11.53 -12.96
CA ASN A 109 51.17 11.72 -11.78
C ASN A 109 51.98 10.45 -11.46
N LEU A 110 51.36 9.27 -11.50
CA LEU A 110 52.05 8.00 -11.26
C LEU A 110 53.15 7.72 -12.29
N ILE A 111 52.94 8.07 -13.57
CA ILE A 111 53.97 7.93 -14.61
C ILE A 111 55.15 8.86 -14.31
N ASN A 112 54.88 10.14 -14.02
CA ASN A 112 55.94 11.10 -13.70
C ASN A 112 56.75 10.67 -12.47
N ASP A 113 56.06 10.25 -11.42
CA ASP A 113 56.69 9.77 -10.19
C ASP A 113 57.53 8.51 -10.44
N ALA A 114 57.01 7.54 -11.18
CA ALA A 114 57.73 6.32 -11.52
C ALA A 114 59.03 6.63 -12.29
N VAL A 115 58.97 7.55 -13.26
CA VAL A 115 60.17 8.03 -14.00
C VAL A 115 61.17 8.67 -13.06
N ASN A 116 60.74 9.58 -12.19
CA ASN A 116 61.61 10.26 -11.22
C ASN A 116 62.29 9.27 -10.25
N MET A 117 61.61 8.18 -9.90
CA MET A 117 62.13 7.13 -9.00
C MET A 117 62.88 6.01 -9.71
N SER A 118 63.07 6.08 -11.03
CA SER A 118 63.64 4.99 -11.84
C SER A 118 62.89 3.66 -11.67
N LEU A 119 61.56 3.72 -11.52
CA LEU A 119 60.66 2.58 -11.45
C LEU A 119 59.84 2.46 -12.74
N ILE A 120 59.44 1.23 -13.06
CA ILE A 120 58.62 0.93 -14.23
C ILE A 120 57.22 0.55 -13.77
N LEU A 121 56.19 1.16 -14.34
CA LEU A 121 54.79 0.76 -14.14
C LEU A 121 54.44 -0.42 -15.06
N PRO A 122 53.52 -1.32 -14.67
CA PRO A 122 53.06 -2.38 -15.55
C PRO A 122 52.50 -1.83 -16.86
N GLU A 123 52.98 -2.36 -17.99
CA GLU A 123 52.58 -1.91 -19.33
C GLU A 123 51.05 -1.91 -19.53
N ILE A 124 50.38 -2.92 -18.98
CA ILE A 124 48.91 -3.07 -19.04
C ILE A 124 48.16 -1.94 -18.32
N PHE A 125 48.76 -1.34 -17.29
CA PHE A 125 48.21 -0.20 -16.56
C PHE A 125 48.45 1.10 -17.32
N VAL A 126 49.68 1.30 -17.82
CA VAL A 126 50.06 2.50 -18.60
C VAL A 126 49.25 2.60 -19.90
N ASN A 127 49.10 1.49 -20.61
CA ASN A 127 48.39 1.43 -21.89
C ASN A 127 46.88 1.17 -21.72
N SER A 128 46.34 1.33 -20.51
CA SER A 128 44.94 1.03 -20.21
C SER A 128 43.98 1.98 -20.95
N LYS A 129 43.00 1.40 -21.64
CA LYS A 129 41.95 2.16 -22.35
C LYS A 129 40.88 2.62 -21.35
N LEU A 130 41.11 3.74 -20.67
CA LEU A 130 40.23 4.26 -19.60
C LEU A 130 38.73 4.30 -19.97
N PRO A 131 38.31 4.71 -21.19
CA PRO A 131 36.89 4.67 -21.56
C PRO A 131 36.30 3.26 -21.56
N ALA A 132 37.08 2.25 -21.97
CA ALA A 132 36.63 0.86 -22.00
C ALA A 132 36.43 0.30 -20.58
N ILE A 133 37.24 0.74 -19.61
CA ILE A 133 37.10 0.37 -18.19
C ILE A 133 35.77 0.91 -17.63
N ILE A 134 35.45 2.17 -17.92
CA ILE A 134 34.21 2.80 -17.45
C ILE A 134 32.99 2.18 -18.13
N ASP A 135 33.05 1.88 -19.43
CA ASP A 135 31.95 1.20 -20.11
C ASP A 135 31.76 -0.25 -19.64
N PHE A 136 32.86 -0.95 -19.29
CA PHE A 136 32.81 -2.27 -18.67
C PHE A 136 32.04 -2.24 -17.35
N GLU A 137 32.43 -1.36 -16.42
CA GLU A 137 31.73 -1.24 -15.13
C GLU A 137 30.29 -0.74 -15.29
N PHE A 138 30.03 0.15 -16.24
CA PHE A 138 28.66 0.58 -16.55
C PHE A 138 27.77 -0.57 -17.04
N ASN A 139 28.32 -1.54 -17.77
CA ASN A 139 27.57 -2.71 -18.20
C ASN A 139 27.28 -3.65 -17.02
N LEU A 140 28.22 -3.82 -16.08
CA LEU A 140 27.98 -4.52 -14.81
C LEU A 140 26.90 -3.82 -13.98
N PHE A 141 26.93 -2.49 -13.94
CA PHE A 141 25.97 -1.66 -13.22
C PHE A 141 24.52 -1.84 -13.73
N LYS A 142 24.31 -1.93 -15.04
CA LYS A 142 22.97 -2.22 -15.60
C LYS A 142 22.40 -3.54 -15.09
N VAL A 143 23.26 -4.54 -14.92
CA VAL A 143 22.87 -5.84 -14.39
C VAL A 143 22.63 -5.70 -12.89
N SER A 144 23.60 -5.22 -12.13
CA SER A 144 23.51 -5.05 -10.66
C SER A 144 22.25 -4.26 -10.25
N SER A 145 21.97 -3.12 -10.90
CA SER A 145 20.76 -2.31 -10.62
C SER A 145 19.42 -3.02 -10.86
N THR A 146 19.41 -4.09 -11.67
CA THR A 146 18.21 -4.93 -11.86
C THR A 146 17.95 -5.83 -10.66
N PHE A 147 19.01 -6.28 -9.97
CA PHE A 147 18.93 -7.25 -8.87
C PHE A 147 18.93 -6.59 -7.49
N LYS A 148 19.68 -5.49 -7.30
CA LYS A 148 19.93 -4.82 -6.01
C LYS A 148 18.68 -4.34 -5.25
N ASN A 149 17.54 -4.14 -5.94
CA ASN A 149 16.27 -3.73 -5.32
C ASN A 149 15.27 -4.89 -5.12
N THR A 150 15.68 -6.13 -5.38
CA THR A 150 14.80 -7.29 -5.23
C THR A 150 14.72 -7.62 -3.74
N PRO A 151 13.55 -7.55 -3.10
CA PRO A 151 13.41 -7.92 -1.70
C PRO A 151 13.89 -9.35 -1.47
N TYR A 152 14.57 -9.65 -0.36
CA TYR A 152 15.14 -10.97 -0.06
C TYR A 152 14.16 -12.13 -0.29
N ASN A 153 12.88 -11.95 0.05
CA ASN A 153 11.82 -12.95 -0.15
C ASN A 153 11.42 -13.19 -1.62
N LYS A 154 11.87 -12.33 -2.55
CA LYS A 154 11.66 -12.40 -4.00
C LYS A 154 12.96 -12.67 -4.77
N SER A 155 14.10 -12.62 -4.09
CA SER A 155 15.41 -12.93 -4.68
C SER A 155 15.50 -14.42 -4.99
N GLU A 156 16.17 -14.75 -6.10
CA GLU A 156 16.52 -16.13 -6.40
C GLU A 156 17.64 -16.58 -5.47
N ILE A 157 17.30 -17.34 -4.43
CA ILE A 157 18.25 -17.83 -3.44
C ILE A 157 18.45 -19.33 -3.66
N ILE A 158 19.70 -19.72 -3.92
CA ILE A 158 20.09 -21.12 -3.98
C ILE A 158 20.85 -21.43 -2.69
N LYS A 159 20.18 -22.17 -1.80
CA LYS A 159 20.74 -22.64 -0.53
C LYS A 159 21.52 -23.94 -0.74
N ASP A 160 22.46 -24.21 0.17
CA ASP A 160 23.16 -25.49 0.33
C ASP A 160 23.92 -25.97 -0.92
N LEU A 161 24.37 -25.02 -1.75
CA LEU A 161 25.23 -25.30 -2.90
C LEU A 161 26.57 -25.81 -2.40
N LYS A 162 26.95 -27.03 -2.78
CA LYS A 162 28.33 -27.48 -2.58
C LYS A 162 29.21 -26.80 -3.61
N ILE A 163 30.48 -26.55 -3.27
CA ILE A 163 31.50 -26.05 -4.20
C ILE A 163 31.50 -26.87 -5.52
N LYS A 164 31.36 -28.20 -5.42
CA LYS A 164 31.29 -29.11 -6.58
C LYS A 164 30.09 -28.90 -7.49
N ASP A 165 28.99 -28.38 -6.97
CA ASP A 165 27.77 -28.15 -7.74
C ASP A 165 27.77 -26.76 -8.40
N LEU A 166 28.44 -25.78 -7.77
CA LEU A 166 28.77 -24.50 -8.40
C LEU A 166 29.61 -24.70 -9.68
N LEU A 167 30.56 -25.64 -9.66
CA LEU A 167 31.38 -26.03 -10.81
C LEU A 167 30.60 -26.69 -11.96
N LYS A 168 29.40 -27.23 -11.68
CA LYS A 168 28.53 -27.86 -12.70
C LYS A 168 27.54 -26.87 -13.32
N MET A 169 27.34 -25.71 -12.70
CA MET A 169 26.57 -24.63 -13.29
C MET A 169 27.40 -24.04 -14.43
N ASN A 170 26.87 -24.08 -15.66
CA ASN A 170 27.56 -23.81 -16.94
C ASN A 170 28.11 -22.37 -17.10
N PHE A 171 29.00 -21.94 -16.21
CA PHE A 171 29.74 -20.67 -16.20
C PHE A 171 31.08 -20.85 -16.94
N SER A 172 31.62 -19.78 -17.54
CA SER A 172 33.04 -19.81 -17.97
C SER A 172 34.00 -19.44 -16.86
N PHE A 173 33.52 -18.74 -15.84
CA PHE A 173 34.30 -18.32 -14.69
C PHE A 173 34.91 -19.54 -13.98
N ASN A 174 36.25 -19.57 -13.87
CA ASN A 174 36.95 -20.65 -13.18
C ASN A 174 36.93 -20.47 -11.65
N TRP A 175 35.96 -21.10 -10.99
CA TRP A 175 35.82 -21.04 -9.54
C TRP A 175 36.97 -21.71 -8.78
N ASP A 176 37.65 -22.70 -9.35
CA ASP A 176 38.80 -23.34 -8.69
C ASP A 176 39.95 -22.35 -8.49
N ASP A 177 40.25 -21.56 -9.54
CA ASP A 177 41.28 -20.52 -9.48
C ASP A 177 40.89 -19.37 -8.54
N TYR A 178 39.59 -19.06 -8.46
CA TYR A 178 39.05 -18.08 -7.51
C TYR A 178 39.22 -18.55 -6.05
N PHE A 179 38.82 -19.78 -5.72
CA PHE A 179 39.00 -20.34 -4.37
C PHE A 179 40.47 -20.49 -3.99
N LEU A 180 41.33 -20.81 -4.97
CA LEU A 180 42.78 -20.79 -4.80
C LEU A 180 43.28 -19.39 -4.41
N GLY A 181 42.76 -18.33 -5.05
CA GLY A 181 43.06 -16.94 -4.70
C GLY A 181 42.60 -16.53 -3.31
N LEU A 182 41.47 -17.06 -2.84
CA LEU A 182 40.98 -16.91 -1.47
C LEU A 182 41.80 -17.70 -0.45
N ARG A 183 42.72 -18.56 -0.89
CA ARG A 183 43.45 -19.53 -0.06
C ARG A 183 42.52 -20.45 0.75
N ILE A 184 41.34 -20.71 0.21
CA ILE A 184 40.46 -21.77 0.72
C ILE A 184 40.97 -23.06 0.08
N PRO A 185 41.55 -24.00 0.84
CA PRO A 185 42.10 -25.19 0.22
C PRO A 185 41.00 -25.97 -0.50
N LEU A 186 41.22 -26.38 -1.76
CA LEU A 186 40.37 -27.34 -2.48
C LEU A 186 40.35 -28.76 -1.83
N LEU A 187 40.83 -28.88 -0.59
CA LEU A 187 41.12 -30.13 0.09
C LEU A 187 39.85 -30.73 0.68
N SER A 188 39.35 -31.76 0.00
CA SER A 188 38.95 -33.02 0.64
C SER A 188 37.94 -32.99 1.81
N ASN A 189 37.07 -31.97 1.91
CA ASN A 189 35.83 -32.11 2.67
C ASN A 189 34.66 -31.42 1.97
N SER A 190 33.83 -32.24 1.34
CA SER A 190 32.67 -31.89 0.51
C SER A 190 31.46 -31.36 1.29
N SER A 191 31.67 -30.60 2.37
CA SER A 191 30.64 -30.20 3.33
C SER A 191 30.33 -28.70 3.38
N PHE A 192 31.18 -27.81 2.84
CA PHE A 192 30.90 -26.37 2.85
C PHE A 192 29.70 -26.02 1.96
N GLN A 193 28.73 -25.34 2.56
CA GLN A 193 27.51 -24.87 1.91
C GLN A 193 27.67 -23.40 1.51
N ILE A 194 27.48 -23.14 0.22
CA ILE A 194 27.45 -21.81 -0.37
C ILE A 194 26.00 -21.35 -0.43
N LEU A 195 25.77 -20.08 -0.08
CA LEU A 195 24.53 -19.38 -0.33
C LEU A 195 24.73 -18.46 -1.54
N LEU A 196 24.06 -18.77 -2.66
CA LEU A 196 24.09 -17.91 -3.84
C LEU A 196 22.79 -17.11 -3.92
N ILE A 197 22.89 -15.80 -3.75
CA ILE A 197 21.76 -14.86 -3.84
C ILE A 197 21.79 -14.21 -5.22
N ASN A 198 20.62 -14.02 -5.82
CA ASN A 198 20.45 -13.40 -7.13
C ASN A 198 21.28 -14.10 -8.23
N SER A 199 21.12 -15.42 -8.35
CA SER A 199 21.89 -16.26 -9.29
C SER A 199 21.95 -15.72 -10.73
N GLY A 200 20.90 -15.03 -11.18
CA GLY A 200 20.86 -14.32 -12.46
C GLY A 200 21.96 -13.28 -12.65
N TYR A 201 22.35 -12.53 -11.62
CA TYR A 201 23.45 -11.54 -11.67
C TYR A 201 24.75 -12.20 -12.16
N PHE A 202 25.13 -13.33 -11.56
CA PHE A 202 26.35 -14.04 -11.89
C PHE A 202 26.35 -14.59 -13.32
N ILE A 203 25.19 -15.03 -13.83
CA ILE A 203 25.04 -15.47 -15.24
C ILE A 203 25.30 -14.31 -16.21
N TYR A 204 24.78 -13.11 -15.92
CA TYR A 204 24.98 -11.95 -16.78
C TYR A 204 26.39 -11.37 -16.65
N MET A 205 26.95 -11.36 -15.45
CA MET A 205 28.34 -10.99 -15.20
C MET A 205 29.28 -11.90 -16.00
N ASP A 206 29.11 -13.22 -15.96
CA ASP A 206 29.91 -14.19 -16.74
C ASP A 206 29.87 -13.89 -18.26
N LYS A 207 28.70 -13.50 -18.79
CA LYS A 207 28.57 -13.05 -20.19
C LYS A 207 29.34 -11.76 -20.48
N ILE A 208 29.32 -10.80 -19.56
CA ILE A 208 30.06 -9.54 -19.69
C ILE A 208 31.56 -9.82 -19.66
N LEU A 209 32.02 -10.69 -18.76
CA LEU A 209 33.43 -11.10 -18.68
C LEU A 209 33.87 -11.79 -19.98
N LYS A 210 33.08 -12.74 -20.51
CA LYS A 210 33.37 -13.42 -21.81
C LYS A 210 33.48 -12.45 -22.99
N SER A 211 32.65 -11.42 -23.01
CA SER A 211 32.59 -10.48 -24.14
C SER A 211 33.57 -9.31 -24.02
N THR A 212 34.24 -9.17 -22.87
CA THR A 212 35.19 -8.08 -22.61
C THR A 212 36.62 -8.58 -22.79
N PRO A 213 37.50 -7.84 -23.49
CA PRO A 213 38.91 -8.22 -23.61
C PRO A 213 39.58 -8.36 -22.23
N ASN A 214 40.34 -9.44 -22.02
CA ASN A 214 41.07 -9.69 -20.77
C ASN A 214 41.95 -8.50 -20.35
N THR A 215 42.54 -7.78 -21.31
CA THR A 215 43.33 -6.58 -21.03
C THR A 215 42.53 -5.47 -20.36
N THR A 216 41.26 -5.30 -20.72
CA THR A 216 40.35 -4.33 -20.08
C THR A 216 39.97 -4.78 -18.67
N ILE A 217 39.70 -6.08 -18.46
CA ILE A 217 39.33 -6.63 -17.15
C ILE A 217 40.50 -6.50 -16.17
N ILE A 218 41.71 -6.87 -16.59
CA ILE A 218 42.92 -6.76 -15.75
C ILE A 218 43.21 -5.29 -15.44
N ALA A 219 43.12 -4.40 -16.44
CA ALA A 219 43.29 -2.98 -16.20
C ALA A 219 42.24 -2.43 -15.22
N TYR A 220 40.99 -2.86 -15.32
CA TYR A 220 39.94 -2.52 -14.36
C TYR A 220 40.31 -2.93 -12.94
N LEU A 221 40.76 -4.17 -12.72
CA LEU A 221 41.17 -4.66 -11.39
C LEU A 221 42.33 -3.85 -10.80
N LEU A 222 43.32 -3.49 -11.62
CA LEU A 222 44.43 -2.63 -11.19
C LEU A 222 43.94 -1.21 -10.83
N TRP A 223 43.01 -0.66 -11.59
CA TRP A 223 42.42 0.65 -11.28
C TRP A 223 41.58 0.64 -10.00
N ILE A 224 40.82 -0.42 -9.75
CA ILE A 224 40.10 -0.62 -8.49
C ILE A 224 41.09 -0.63 -7.32
N LEU A 225 42.22 -1.33 -7.44
CA LEU A 225 43.26 -1.31 -6.42
C LEU A 225 43.83 0.10 -6.19
N VAL A 226 44.24 0.79 -7.26
CA VAL A 226 44.79 2.16 -7.17
C VAL A 226 43.82 3.11 -6.49
N LEU A 227 42.55 3.11 -6.89
CA LEU A 227 41.54 4.03 -6.36
C LEU A 227 41.14 3.77 -4.90
N ASN A 228 41.50 2.61 -4.34
CA ASN A 228 41.33 2.31 -2.91
C ASN A 228 42.66 2.39 -2.14
N ARG A 229 43.76 2.81 -2.80
CA ARG A 229 45.09 2.87 -2.19
C ARG A 229 45.73 4.25 -2.24
N VAL A 230 45.29 5.12 -3.15
CA VAL A 230 45.79 6.50 -3.26
C VAL A 230 45.55 7.31 -1.98
N GLU A 231 44.49 7.03 -1.20
CA GLU A 231 44.20 7.74 0.06
C GLU A 231 45.27 7.54 1.16
N PHE A 232 46.03 6.44 1.09
CA PHE A 232 47.13 6.14 2.02
C PHE A 232 48.48 6.72 1.59
N LEU A 233 48.49 7.46 0.48
CA LEU A 233 49.67 8.22 0.00
C LEU A 233 49.64 9.68 0.47
N ASP A 234 48.55 10.08 1.13
CA ASP A 234 48.33 11.41 1.68
C ASP A 234 48.15 11.34 3.21
N ASP A 235 47.97 12.49 3.84
CA ASP A 235 47.98 12.74 5.28
C ASP A 235 46.69 12.28 5.99
N SER A 236 46.31 11.01 5.79
CA SER A 236 45.09 10.41 6.37
C SER A 236 45.40 9.53 7.59
N GLU A 237 44.85 9.90 8.76
CA GLU A 237 44.92 9.05 9.95
C GLU A 237 43.83 7.96 9.87
N HIS A 238 44.19 6.73 9.49
CA HIS A 238 43.29 5.56 9.49
C HIS A 238 43.91 4.40 10.29
N LEU A 239 43.27 3.98 11.37
CA LEU A 239 43.75 2.91 12.28
C LEU A 239 42.85 1.66 12.30
N SER A 240 42.04 1.48 11.25
CA SER A 240 41.11 0.33 11.11
C SER A 240 41.83 -1.01 11.27
N GLY A 241 41.31 -1.87 12.14
CA GLY A 241 41.84 -3.21 12.42
C GLY A 241 42.60 -3.33 13.75
N LEU A 242 43.06 -2.22 14.32
CA LEU A 242 43.72 -2.18 15.64
C LEU A 242 42.77 -1.65 16.74
N ASP A 243 41.48 -1.58 16.45
CA ASP A 243 40.51 -0.90 17.31
C ASP A 243 40.30 -1.60 18.66
N LEU A 244 40.48 -2.93 18.74
CA LEU A 244 40.31 -3.69 19.98
C LEU A 244 41.46 -3.50 20.95
N ILE A 245 42.71 -3.49 20.45
CA ILE A 245 43.88 -3.25 21.31
C ILE A 245 43.89 -1.80 21.82
N ILE A 246 43.55 -0.81 20.99
CA ILE A 246 43.42 0.59 21.43
C ILE A 246 42.21 0.72 22.38
N GLY A 247 41.09 0.07 22.05
CA GLY A 247 39.90 0.03 22.90
C GLY A 247 40.13 -0.62 24.27
N SER A 248 41.09 -1.55 24.40
CA SER A 248 41.46 -2.12 25.70
C SER A 248 42.03 -1.09 26.67
N LEU A 249 42.74 -0.08 26.15
CA LEU A 249 43.26 1.04 26.94
C LEU A 249 42.12 1.93 27.43
N TYR A 250 41.15 2.21 26.56
CA TYR A 250 39.94 2.94 26.90
C TYR A 250 39.09 2.21 27.97
N ALA A 251 38.97 0.89 27.86
CA ALA A 251 38.18 0.07 28.78
C ALA A 251 38.78 -0.04 30.20
N LYS A 252 40.08 0.28 30.38
CA LYS A 252 40.74 0.28 31.69
C LYS A 252 40.40 1.51 32.55
N ASP A 253 39.79 2.54 31.97
CA ASP A 253 39.40 3.75 32.71
C ASP A 253 38.20 3.49 33.65
N ILE A 254 38.37 3.83 34.93
CA ILE A 254 37.36 3.67 35.99
C ILE A 254 36.06 4.41 35.64
N LEU A 255 36.14 5.56 34.98
CA LEU A 255 34.97 6.34 34.59
C LEU A 255 34.09 5.56 33.60
N ILE A 256 34.71 4.82 32.67
CA ILE A 256 34.00 4.01 31.67
C ILE A 256 33.27 2.84 32.33
N ASN A 257 33.86 2.24 33.38
CA ASN A 257 33.19 1.20 34.17
C ASN A 257 31.94 1.71 34.87
N ARG A 258 32.01 2.91 35.45
CA ARG A 258 30.86 3.56 36.09
C ARG A 258 29.76 3.88 35.07
N ILE A 259 30.13 4.42 33.90
CA ILE A 259 29.20 4.71 32.80
C ILE A 259 28.51 3.43 32.33
N LYS A 260 29.27 2.34 32.11
CA LYS A 260 28.73 1.04 31.72
C LYS A 260 27.68 0.54 32.71
N HIS A 261 27.99 0.57 34.00
CA HIS A 261 27.06 0.11 35.03
C HIS A 261 25.76 0.92 35.07
N GLU A 262 25.85 2.25 34.89
CA GLU A 262 24.67 3.10 34.79
C GLU A 262 23.83 2.74 33.55
N CYS A 263 24.46 2.57 32.38
CA CYS A 263 23.78 2.19 31.15
C CYS A 263 23.05 0.83 31.28
N GLU A 264 23.62 -0.14 31.99
CA GLU A 264 22.99 -1.45 32.23
C GLU A 264 21.63 -1.32 32.96
N GLN A 265 21.46 -0.31 33.82
CA GLN A 265 20.17 -0.04 34.47
C GLN A 265 19.11 0.44 33.47
N TYR A 266 19.49 1.33 32.54
CA TYR A 266 18.59 1.78 31.47
C TYR A 266 18.17 0.61 30.57
N VAL A 267 19.13 -0.26 30.21
CA VAL A 267 18.86 -1.48 29.43
C VAL A 267 17.84 -2.36 30.14
N ASN A 268 18.02 -2.65 31.43
CA ASN A 268 17.10 -3.48 32.20
C ASN A 268 15.68 -2.88 32.26
N ASN A 269 15.56 -1.56 32.44
CA ASN A 269 14.27 -0.87 32.46
C ASN A 269 13.55 -0.95 31.09
N ILE A 270 14.30 -0.83 30.00
CA ILE A 270 13.78 -0.93 28.64
C ILE A 270 13.35 -2.36 28.32
N VAL A 271 14.15 -3.36 28.68
CA VAL A 271 13.81 -4.79 28.53
C VAL A 271 12.54 -5.14 29.30
N GLY A 272 12.41 -4.67 30.55
CA GLY A 272 11.19 -4.84 31.34
C GLY A 272 9.96 -4.22 30.66
N THR A 273 10.12 -3.03 30.07
CA THR A 273 9.05 -2.36 29.32
C THR A 273 8.66 -3.14 28.06
N TYR A 274 9.62 -3.72 27.34
CA TYR A 274 9.33 -4.62 26.20
C TYR A 274 8.51 -5.85 26.63
N LEU A 275 8.93 -6.54 27.70
CA LEU A 275 8.24 -7.74 28.20
C LEU A 275 6.77 -7.45 28.55
N GLU A 276 6.52 -6.36 29.28
CA GLU A 276 5.17 -5.93 29.64
C GLU A 276 4.32 -5.58 28.41
N ARG A 277 4.93 -4.88 27.44
CA ARG A 277 4.23 -4.48 26.23
C ARG A 277 3.89 -5.66 25.35
N VAL A 278 4.77 -6.66 25.22
CA VAL A 278 4.52 -7.89 24.46
C VAL A 278 3.38 -8.71 25.06
N ASP A 279 3.33 -8.83 26.40
CA ASP A 279 2.25 -9.55 27.08
C ASP A 279 0.87 -8.94 26.77
N GLY A 280 0.81 -7.61 26.74
CA GLY A 280 -0.41 -6.88 26.40
C GLY A 280 -0.95 -7.10 24.98
N ILE A 281 -0.14 -7.57 24.01
CA ILE A 281 -0.49 -7.58 22.57
C ILE A 281 -1.65 -8.54 22.30
N LYS A 282 -2.84 -8.05 21.94
CA LYS A 282 -4.03 -8.92 21.87
C LYS A 282 -4.13 -9.82 20.65
N TRP A 283 -3.46 -9.46 19.54
CA TRP A 283 -3.55 -10.19 18.27
C TRP A 283 -2.56 -11.36 18.16
N LEU A 284 -1.51 -11.38 18.98
CA LEU A 284 -0.58 -12.50 19.04
C LEU A 284 -1.21 -13.66 19.79
N ASN A 285 -1.16 -14.86 19.21
CA ASN A 285 -1.53 -16.08 19.91
C ASN A 285 -0.57 -16.36 21.09
N ARG A 286 -1.01 -17.18 22.05
CA ARG A 286 -0.25 -17.47 23.27
C ARG A 286 1.13 -18.08 23.00
N ARG A 287 1.26 -18.91 21.95
CA ARG A 287 2.52 -19.54 21.57
C ARG A 287 3.52 -18.51 21.06
N THR A 288 3.12 -17.69 20.10
CA THR A 288 3.97 -16.64 19.53
C THR A 288 4.38 -15.64 20.60
N LYS A 289 3.47 -15.24 21.51
CA LYS A 289 3.85 -14.41 22.67
C LYS A 289 4.93 -15.06 23.53
N ALA A 290 4.76 -16.34 23.86
CA ALA A 290 5.73 -17.05 24.69
C ALA A 290 7.11 -17.11 24.01
N GLU A 291 7.14 -17.35 22.69
CA GLU A 291 8.37 -17.37 21.89
C GLU A 291 9.04 -15.97 21.84
N LEU A 292 8.26 -14.89 21.68
CA LEU A 292 8.79 -13.52 21.73
C LEU A 292 9.32 -13.15 23.12
N VAL A 293 8.59 -13.51 24.17
CA VAL A 293 9.02 -13.30 25.57
C VAL A 293 10.30 -14.06 25.84
N GLU A 294 10.41 -15.31 25.37
CA GLU A 294 11.64 -16.10 25.51
C GLU A 294 12.80 -15.43 24.76
N LYS A 295 12.56 -14.94 23.55
CA LYS A 295 13.55 -14.21 22.76
C LYS A 295 14.06 -12.96 23.47
N ILE A 296 13.16 -12.14 24.03
CA ILE A 296 13.54 -10.96 24.81
C ILE A 296 14.35 -11.35 26.05
N LYS A 297 13.93 -12.39 26.78
CA LYS A 297 14.63 -12.85 27.99
C LYS A 297 16.04 -13.38 27.71
N LYS A 298 16.26 -13.93 26.52
CA LYS A 298 17.57 -14.45 26.07
C LYS A 298 18.41 -13.41 25.34
N LEU A 299 17.97 -12.15 25.23
CA LEU A 299 18.81 -11.09 24.67
C LEU A 299 20.08 -10.94 25.50
N SER A 300 21.22 -10.97 24.83
CA SER A 300 22.51 -10.63 25.45
C SER A 300 22.92 -9.20 25.08
N PHE A 301 23.65 -8.54 25.98
CA PHE A 301 24.03 -7.14 25.81
C PHE A 301 25.54 -6.96 25.96
N GLN A 302 26.17 -6.31 24.98
CA GLN A 302 27.53 -5.79 25.09
C GLN A 302 27.47 -4.26 25.16
N ILE A 303 27.58 -3.71 26.37
CA ILE A 303 27.56 -2.25 26.59
C ILE A 303 28.98 -1.74 26.85
N ALA A 304 29.35 -0.67 26.14
CA ALA A 304 30.65 -0.01 26.16
C ALA A 304 31.80 -0.86 25.60
N TYR A 305 32.07 -2.01 26.21
CA TYR A 305 33.17 -2.90 25.89
C TYR A 305 32.89 -4.33 26.37
N SER A 306 33.53 -5.31 25.73
CA SER A 306 33.54 -6.72 26.17
C SER A 306 34.63 -6.99 27.20
N LYS A 307 34.39 -7.85 28.20
CA LYS A 307 35.45 -8.25 29.15
C LYS A 307 36.62 -8.97 28.47
N LEU A 308 36.42 -9.53 27.27
CA LEU A 308 37.46 -10.22 26.49
C LEU A 308 38.67 -9.32 26.21
N ILE A 309 38.45 -8.04 25.88
CA ILE A 309 39.55 -7.14 25.52
C ILE A 309 40.39 -6.69 26.73
N LEU A 310 39.93 -6.99 27.96
CA LEU A 310 40.72 -6.75 29.18
C LEU A 310 41.67 -7.92 29.48
N ASN A 311 41.49 -9.07 28.80
CA ASN A 311 42.38 -10.22 28.93
C ASN A 311 43.56 -10.07 27.95
N GLN A 312 44.75 -9.80 28.50
CA GLN A 312 45.96 -9.61 27.71
C GLN A 312 46.30 -10.83 26.85
N THR A 313 46.17 -12.05 27.39
CA THR A 313 46.45 -13.29 26.65
C THR A 313 45.54 -13.43 25.44
N TRP A 314 44.26 -13.03 25.55
CA TRP A 314 43.34 -13.05 24.41
C TRP A 314 43.73 -12.02 23.34
N ILE A 315 44.12 -10.81 23.75
CA ILE A 315 44.58 -9.75 22.83
C ILE A 315 45.84 -10.18 22.09
N ASP A 316 46.83 -10.71 22.81
CA ASP A 316 48.10 -11.14 22.21
C ASP A 316 47.87 -12.28 21.20
N HIS A 317 47.03 -13.26 21.54
CA HIS A 317 46.68 -14.34 20.63
C HIS A 317 45.87 -13.84 19.41
N HIS A 318 44.91 -12.93 19.60
CA HIS A 318 44.14 -12.36 18.49
C HIS A 318 45.04 -11.64 17.47
N TYR A 319 46.08 -10.95 17.93
CA TYR A 319 47.01 -10.18 17.09
C TYR A 319 48.34 -10.89 16.80
N GLU A 320 48.46 -12.19 17.11
CA GLU A 320 49.72 -12.96 17.02
C GLU A 320 50.38 -12.87 15.64
N GLU A 321 49.59 -12.96 14.55
CA GLU A 321 50.12 -12.88 13.17
C GLU A 321 50.78 -11.53 12.86
N LEU A 322 50.32 -10.44 13.50
CA LEU A 322 50.86 -9.09 13.34
C LEU A 322 52.04 -8.81 14.28
N ILE A 323 52.22 -9.61 15.33
CA ILE A 323 53.30 -9.46 16.31
C ILE A 323 54.50 -10.32 15.91
N ASP A 324 54.29 -11.61 15.67
CA ASP A 324 55.34 -12.60 15.43
C ASP A 324 55.09 -13.52 14.23
N GLY A 325 53.99 -13.33 13.50
CA GLY A 325 53.66 -14.10 12.30
C GLY A 325 54.16 -13.52 10.97
N PRO A 326 53.73 -14.11 9.83
CA PRO A 326 54.16 -13.70 8.49
C PRO A 326 53.70 -12.30 8.08
N LEU A 327 52.71 -11.73 8.77
CA LEU A 327 52.21 -10.37 8.56
C LEU A 327 52.71 -9.38 9.63
N LYS A 328 53.80 -9.72 10.34
CA LYS A 328 54.43 -8.87 11.35
C LYS A 328 54.58 -7.42 10.89
N ILE A 329 54.08 -6.48 11.67
CA ILE A 329 54.26 -5.04 11.43
C ILE A 329 55.47 -4.53 12.20
N SER A 330 56.26 -3.65 11.58
CA SER A 330 57.43 -3.02 12.21
C SER A 330 57.37 -1.50 12.08
N THR A 331 57.89 -0.79 13.07
CA THR A 331 58.00 0.68 13.07
C THR A 331 58.90 1.22 11.96
N SER A 332 59.74 0.38 11.36
CA SER A 332 60.59 0.72 10.20
C SER A 332 59.84 0.67 8.87
N GLU A 333 58.63 0.10 8.82
CA GLU A 333 57.85 -0.02 7.60
C GLU A 333 57.08 1.26 7.27
N SER A 334 56.72 1.43 6.00
CA SER A 334 55.82 2.52 5.61
C SER A 334 54.41 2.28 6.17
N PHE A 335 53.67 3.37 6.42
CA PHE A 335 52.26 3.28 6.83
C PHE A 335 51.42 2.48 5.81
N PHE A 336 51.68 2.66 4.51
CA PHE A 336 51.06 1.92 3.43
C PHE A 336 51.26 0.40 3.56
N THR A 337 52.48 -0.04 3.84
CA THR A 337 52.83 -1.45 4.03
C THR A 337 52.15 -2.03 5.27
N MET A 338 52.21 -1.32 6.39
CA MET A 338 51.54 -1.75 7.62
C MET A 338 50.04 -1.86 7.45
N HIS A 339 49.39 -0.87 6.83
CA HIS A 339 47.95 -0.91 6.58
C HIS A 339 47.56 -2.09 5.65
N SER A 340 48.38 -2.37 4.63
CA SER A 340 48.17 -3.52 3.75
C SER A 340 48.27 -4.85 4.50
N LYS A 341 49.26 -5.00 5.41
CA LYS A 341 49.40 -6.18 6.26
C LYS A 341 48.24 -6.36 7.23
N ILE A 342 47.84 -5.28 7.92
CA ILE A 342 46.70 -5.29 8.85
C ILE A 342 45.41 -5.68 8.11
N THR A 343 45.21 -5.16 6.90
CA THR A 343 44.03 -5.51 6.09
C THR A 343 44.07 -6.97 5.65
N ALA A 344 45.23 -7.46 5.19
CA ALA A 344 45.40 -8.86 4.83
C ALA A 344 45.15 -9.81 6.01
N TRP A 345 45.65 -9.47 7.20
CA TRP A 345 45.38 -10.22 8.44
C TRP A 345 43.87 -10.27 8.74
N LYS A 346 43.19 -9.13 8.69
CA LYS A 346 41.74 -9.04 8.94
C LYS A 346 40.95 -9.94 7.97
N MET A 347 41.29 -9.91 6.69
CA MET A 347 40.62 -10.71 5.66
C MET A 347 40.99 -12.20 5.74
N ASN A 348 42.25 -12.55 6.04
CA ASN A 348 42.67 -13.93 6.26
C ASN A 348 41.92 -14.54 7.47
N ASN A 349 41.77 -13.79 8.58
CA ASN A 349 40.98 -14.22 9.72
C ASN A 349 39.49 -14.38 9.40
N LEU A 350 38.95 -13.50 8.56
CA LEU A 350 37.58 -13.65 8.06
C LEU A 350 37.41 -14.97 7.28
N VAL A 351 38.38 -15.32 6.42
CA VAL A 351 38.38 -16.61 5.70
C VAL A 351 38.54 -17.80 6.66
N LEU A 352 39.47 -17.72 7.62
CA LEU A 352 39.67 -18.77 8.64
C LEU A 352 38.41 -19.00 9.50
N SER A 353 37.57 -17.96 9.64
CA SER A 353 36.31 -18.09 10.37
C SER A 353 35.30 -19.07 9.74
N LEU A 354 35.52 -19.52 8.50
CA LEU A 354 34.74 -20.60 7.88
C LEU A 354 34.94 -21.94 8.59
N THR A 355 36.13 -22.18 9.15
CA THR A 355 36.48 -23.43 9.85
C THR A 355 36.44 -23.28 11.36
N GLU A 356 36.73 -22.09 11.89
CA GLU A 356 36.83 -21.85 13.33
C GLU A 356 36.13 -20.54 13.70
N THR A 357 34.96 -20.63 14.35
CA THR A 357 34.15 -19.46 14.67
C THR A 357 34.68 -18.76 15.92
N VAL A 358 35.26 -17.56 15.74
CA VAL A 358 35.73 -16.71 16.85
C VAL A 358 34.74 -15.57 17.10
N ASP A 359 34.28 -15.42 18.33
CA ASP A 359 33.41 -14.31 18.73
C ASP A 359 34.21 -13.01 18.94
N ILE A 360 34.32 -12.21 17.88
CA ILE A 360 34.98 -10.89 17.94
C ILE A 360 33.98 -9.85 18.51
N PRO A 361 34.30 -9.18 19.63
CA PRO A 361 33.42 -8.18 20.21
C PRO A 361 33.43 -6.87 19.42
N LEU A 362 32.36 -6.07 19.52
CA LEU A 362 32.34 -4.71 18.98
C LEU A 362 33.40 -3.85 19.69
N SER A 363 34.15 -3.03 18.94
CA SER A 363 35.16 -2.16 19.51
C SER A 363 34.55 -1.09 20.42
N PRO A 364 35.15 -0.78 21.59
CA PRO A 364 34.72 0.32 22.44
C PRO A 364 34.82 1.68 21.77
N LEU A 365 35.68 1.82 20.77
CA LEU A 365 35.88 3.06 20.02
C LEU A 365 34.83 3.24 18.92
N SER A 366 34.00 2.22 18.68
CA SER A 366 32.93 2.30 17.67
C SER A 366 31.82 3.23 18.13
N ALA A 367 31.45 4.19 17.28
CA ALA A 367 30.27 5.02 17.45
C ALA A 367 29.05 4.35 16.79
N ASP A 368 28.88 3.05 17.08
CA ASP A 368 27.90 2.18 16.44
C ASP A 368 27.09 1.40 17.48
N ALA A 369 25.86 1.06 17.09
CA ALA A 369 24.94 0.22 17.82
C ALA A 369 24.32 -0.78 16.84
N SER A 370 24.24 -2.04 17.23
CA SER A 370 23.70 -3.06 16.33
C SER A 370 23.07 -4.24 17.08
N TYR A 371 22.10 -4.86 16.41
CA TYR A 371 21.53 -6.15 16.77
C TYR A 371 22.09 -7.29 15.91
N SER A 372 22.77 -8.23 16.56
CA SER A 372 23.25 -9.47 15.97
C SER A 372 22.21 -10.57 16.09
N ILE A 373 21.56 -10.90 14.97
CA ILE A 373 20.50 -11.92 14.88
C ILE A 373 20.98 -13.29 15.34
N SER A 374 22.15 -13.75 14.84
CA SER A 374 22.67 -15.10 15.11
C SER A 374 23.03 -15.36 16.57
N LYS A 375 23.30 -14.29 17.33
CA LYS A 375 23.64 -14.37 18.76
C LYS A 375 22.53 -13.85 19.65
N ASN A 376 21.43 -13.38 19.07
CA ASN A 376 20.38 -12.63 19.77
C ASN A 376 21.00 -11.58 20.72
N ARG A 377 21.94 -10.78 20.17
CA ARG A 377 22.82 -9.90 20.95
C ARG A 377 22.75 -8.46 20.49
N ILE A 378 22.64 -7.53 21.43
CA ILE A 378 22.73 -6.09 21.19
C ILE A 378 24.11 -5.61 21.59
N GLN A 379 24.78 -4.86 20.73
CA GLN A 379 26.12 -4.34 20.96
C GLN A 379 26.09 -2.83 20.80
N ILE A 380 26.57 -2.10 21.82
CA ILE A 380 26.68 -0.64 21.80
C ILE A 380 28.10 -0.25 22.19
N GLY A 381 28.82 0.37 21.25
CA GLY A 381 30.20 0.80 21.47
C GLY A 381 30.32 1.93 22.49
N GLY A 382 31.44 1.98 23.22
CA GLY A 382 31.72 3.00 24.23
C GLY A 382 31.70 4.44 23.70
N ALA A 383 32.02 4.66 22.43
CA ALA A 383 31.97 5.99 21.82
C ALA A 383 30.55 6.57 21.71
N ASN A 384 29.48 5.77 21.88
CA ASN A 384 28.11 6.24 22.03
C ASN A 384 27.77 6.70 23.45
N LEU A 385 28.61 6.38 24.44
CA LEU A 385 28.34 6.65 25.86
C LEU A 385 28.94 7.98 26.33
N ARG A 386 28.75 9.01 25.51
CA ARG A 386 29.23 10.39 25.74
C ARG A 386 28.18 11.41 25.31
N PRO A 387 28.22 12.67 25.81
CA PRO A 387 27.31 13.71 25.36
C PRO A 387 27.38 13.93 23.84
N PRO A 388 26.24 14.25 23.18
CA PRO A 388 24.90 14.41 23.75
C PRO A 388 24.13 13.08 23.95
N LEU A 389 24.69 11.93 23.56
CA LEU A 389 23.96 10.66 23.57
C LEU A 389 23.80 10.06 24.95
N PHE A 390 24.79 10.18 25.84
CA PHE A 390 24.66 9.73 27.24
C PHE A 390 25.61 10.47 28.17
N SER A 391 25.17 10.73 29.41
CA SER A 391 26.06 11.07 30.52
C SER A 391 25.34 10.87 31.86
N ILE A 392 26.06 10.39 32.88
CA ILE A 392 25.56 10.23 34.26
C ILE A 392 25.10 11.58 34.87
N ASN A 393 25.60 12.69 34.31
CA ASN A 393 25.31 14.04 34.78
C ASN A 393 24.16 14.71 34.01
N LEU A 394 23.65 14.10 32.93
CA LEU A 394 22.50 14.62 32.19
C LEU A 394 21.18 14.19 32.87
N PRO A 395 20.10 14.98 32.72
CA PRO A 395 18.77 14.58 33.20
C PRO A 395 18.34 13.24 32.59
N LYS A 396 17.59 12.44 33.35
CA LYS A 396 17.10 11.13 32.88
C LYS A 396 16.27 11.26 31.60
N ALA A 397 15.47 12.33 31.46
CA ALA A 397 14.71 12.62 30.25
C ALA A 397 15.60 12.70 28.99
N VAL A 398 16.78 13.33 29.11
CA VAL A 398 17.76 13.42 28.02
C VAL A 398 18.31 12.03 27.70
N ASN A 399 18.84 11.31 28.70
CA ASN A 399 19.44 9.98 28.49
C ASN A 399 18.43 8.95 27.93
N TYR A 400 17.17 8.97 28.37
CA TYR A 400 16.12 8.12 27.80
C TYR A 400 15.76 8.58 26.38
N GLY A 401 15.66 9.89 26.13
CA GLY A 401 15.40 10.44 24.79
C GLY A 401 16.44 10.05 23.76
N THR A 402 17.71 9.98 24.16
CA THR A 402 18.86 9.61 23.32
C THR A 402 19.24 8.14 23.46
N PHE A 403 20.09 7.77 24.42
CA PHE A 403 20.61 6.42 24.63
C PHE A 403 19.49 5.39 24.82
N GLY A 404 18.44 5.72 25.57
CA GLY A 404 17.31 4.83 25.75
C GLY A 404 16.58 4.52 24.43
N SER A 405 16.44 5.51 23.55
CA SER A 405 15.85 5.30 22.22
C SER A 405 16.75 4.44 21.33
N ILE A 406 18.08 4.56 21.42
CA ILE A 406 19.05 3.70 20.71
C ILE A 406 18.92 2.26 21.20
N VAL A 407 18.99 2.01 22.51
CA VAL A 407 18.84 0.66 23.08
C VAL A 407 17.52 0.03 22.64
N ALA A 408 16.42 0.78 22.73
CA ALA A 408 15.12 0.28 22.33
C ALA A 408 15.02 0.04 20.82
N HIS A 409 15.65 0.88 19.99
CA HIS A 409 15.74 0.66 18.54
C HIS A 409 16.46 -0.67 18.23
N GLU A 410 17.60 -0.95 18.85
CA GLU A 410 18.31 -2.23 18.65
C GLU A 410 17.49 -3.44 19.10
N ILE A 411 16.76 -3.34 20.22
CA ILE A 411 15.83 -4.40 20.64
C ILE A 411 14.72 -4.60 19.61
N ALA A 412 14.24 -3.53 18.97
CA ALA A 412 13.17 -3.62 17.98
C ALA A 412 13.57 -4.43 16.74
N HIS A 413 14.86 -4.45 16.35
CA HIS A 413 15.36 -5.30 15.27
C HIS A 413 15.20 -6.80 15.54
N ALA A 414 15.12 -7.23 16.81
CA ALA A 414 14.76 -8.61 17.12
C ALA A 414 13.34 -9.00 16.67
N PHE A 415 12.50 -8.01 16.33
CA PHE A 415 11.08 -8.14 15.99
C PHE A 415 10.70 -7.48 14.66
N ASP A 416 11.67 -7.04 13.85
CA ASP A 416 11.40 -6.53 12.51
C ASP A 416 11.11 -7.69 11.51
N SER A 417 10.95 -7.37 10.23
CA SER A 417 10.57 -8.37 9.23
C SER A 417 11.60 -9.48 9.04
N VAL A 418 12.86 -9.24 9.36
CA VAL A 418 13.95 -10.22 9.32
C VAL A 418 14.11 -10.85 10.70
N GLY A 419 14.17 -10.06 11.76
CA GLY A 419 14.33 -10.52 13.14
C GLY A 419 13.28 -11.54 13.55
N MET A 420 12.01 -11.33 13.15
CA MET A 420 10.92 -12.27 13.42
C MET A 420 11.13 -13.66 12.79
N MET A 421 12.00 -13.81 11.79
CA MET A 421 12.30 -15.12 11.19
C MET A 421 13.21 -15.99 12.06
N TYR A 422 13.83 -15.42 13.10
CA TYR A 422 14.81 -16.09 13.93
C TYR A 422 14.31 -16.23 15.36
N ASP A 423 14.63 -17.35 15.99
CA ASP A 423 14.27 -17.61 17.37
C ASP A 423 15.25 -17.02 18.39
N SER A 424 15.04 -17.39 19.66
CA SER A 424 15.85 -16.93 20.78
C SER A 424 17.31 -17.42 20.79
N SER A 425 17.63 -18.40 19.95
CA SER A 425 18.98 -18.96 19.77
C SER A 425 19.63 -18.50 18.45
N GLY A 426 18.97 -17.59 17.71
CA GLY A 426 19.47 -17.10 16.43
C GLY A 426 19.28 -18.08 15.27
N ILE A 427 18.44 -19.11 15.43
CA ILE A 427 18.14 -20.10 14.38
C ILE A 427 16.89 -19.66 13.60
N GLN A 428 16.98 -19.69 12.27
CA GLN A 428 15.87 -19.37 11.37
C GLN A 428 14.77 -20.43 11.49
N LYS A 429 13.54 -20.00 11.78
CA LYS A 429 12.34 -20.85 11.82
C LYS A 429 11.53 -20.69 10.54
N SER A 430 10.77 -21.72 10.19
CA SER A 430 9.80 -21.66 9.09
C SER A 430 8.61 -20.75 9.44
N ASN A 431 8.60 -19.56 8.82
CA ASN A 431 7.51 -18.59 8.71
C ASN A 431 6.71 -18.26 9.99
N TYR A 432 7.14 -17.20 10.68
CA TYR A 432 6.22 -16.34 11.45
C TYR A 432 5.39 -15.49 10.47
N SER A 433 4.39 -16.08 9.82
CA SER A 433 3.46 -15.33 8.97
C SER A 433 2.29 -14.84 9.80
N ASP A 434 2.42 -13.64 10.37
CA ASP A 434 1.26 -12.89 10.84
C ASP A 434 0.90 -11.80 9.83
N LYS A 435 -0.23 -11.99 9.13
CA LYS A 435 -0.73 -11.03 8.12
C LYS A 435 -0.96 -9.63 8.71
N PHE A 436 -1.16 -9.53 10.03
CA PHE A 436 -1.27 -8.24 10.69
C PHE A 436 0.08 -7.52 10.78
N PHE A 437 1.16 -8.25 11.04
CA PHE A 437 2.51 -7.70 10.99
C PHE A 437 2.84 -7.18 9.59
N ASP A 438 2.52 -7.95 8.54
CA ASP A 438 2.68 -7.52 7.14
C ASP A 438 1.89 -6.24 6.83
N TYR A 439 0.67 -6.13 7.36
CA TYR A 439 -0.16 -4.93 7.20
C TYR A 439 0.47 -3.70 7.89
N GLN A 440 1.03 -3.84 9.11
CA GLN A 440 1.71 -2.74 9.80
C GLN A 440 2.95 -2.28 9.03
N GLN A 441 3.74 -3.22 8.52
CA GLN A 441 4.91 -2.94 7.66
C GLN A 441 4.48 -2.20 6.38
N GLN A 442 3.42 -2.64 5.71
CA GLN A 442 2.91 -1.98 4.51
C GLN A 442 2.45 -0.54 4.79
N CYS A 443 1.85 -0.29 5.96
CA CYS A 443 1.47 1.05 6.36
C CYS A 443 2.69 1.96 6.58
N LEU A 444 3.78 1.44 7.17
CA LEU A 444 5.06 2.15 7.31
C LEU A 444 5.63 2.50 5.94
N ILE A 445 5.68 1.52 5.03
CA ILE A 445 6.13 1.71 3.66
C ILE A 445 5.36 2.86 2.98
N GLU A 446 4.02 2.84 3.05
CA GLU A 446 3.17 3.87 2.44
C GLU A 446 3.33 5.26 3.05
N GLN A 447 3.56 5.35 4.37
CA GLN A 447 3.84 6.62 5.03
C GLN A 447 5.18 7.16 4.57
N TYR A 448 6.23 6.35 4.66
CA TYR A 448 7.58 6.81 4.43
C TYR A 448 7.83 7.17 2.97
N ASN A 449 7.18 6.49 2.02
CA ASN A 449 7.15 6.84 0.60
C ASN A 449 6.68 8.29 0.30
N LYS A 450 6.02 8.96 1.25
CA LYS A 450 5.55 10.35 1.09
C LYS A 450 6.59 11.39 1.48
N PHE A 451 7.62 11.01 2.23
CA PHE A 451 8.71 11.92 2.56
C PHE A 451 9.59 12.11 1.34
N CYS A 452 9.64 13.35 0.87
CA CYS A 452 10.39 13.71 -0.32
C CYS A 452 11.10 15.04 -0.14
N TYR A 453 12.23 15.18 -0.84
CA TYR A 453 13.03 16.38 -0.93
C TYR A 453 13.18 16.79 -2.39
N THR A 454 13.11 18.08 -2.68
CA THR A 454 13.32 18.63 -4.02
C THR A 454 14.45 19.65 -3.95
N PRO A 455 15.64 19.32 -4.47
CA PRO A 455 16.74 20.27 -4.62
C PRO A 455 16.33 21.50 -5.40
N VAL A 456 16.81 22.67 -4.98
CA VAL A 456 16.54 23.96 -5.62
C VAL A 456 17.07 23.98 -7.06
N GLU A 457 18.22 23.34 -7.30
CA GLU A 457 18.90 23.38 -8.60
C GLU A 457 18.31 22.44 -9.65
N SER A 458 17.77 21.28 -9.24
CA SER A 458 17.34 20.23 -10.18
C SER A 458 15.84 20.18 -10.44
N TRP A 459 15.02 20.77 -9.56
CA TRP A 459 13.56 20.65 -9.54
C TRP A 459 13.03 19.20 -9.57
N LYS A 460 13.92 18.22 -9.35
CA LYS A 460 13.59 16.79 -9.36
C LYS A 460 13.34 16.32 -7.94
N ARG A 461 12.15 15.77 -7.71
CA ARG A 461 11.73 15.26 -6.41
C ARG A 461 12.35 13.88 -6.16
N PHE A 462 13.03 13.73 -5.04
CA PHE A 462 13.53 12.46 -4.51
C PHE A 462 12.69 12.08 -3.30
N CYS A 463 12.28 10.82 -3.20
CA CYS A 463 11.41 10.33 -2.12
C CYS A 463 12.06 9.11 -1.47
N VAL A 464 11.80 8.92 -0.17
CA VAL A 464 12.25 7.73 0.55
C VAL A 464 11.66 6.50 -0.11
N ASN A 465 12.47 5.44 -0.27
CA ASN A 465 11.97 4.12 -0.61
C ASN A 465 11.53 3.41 0.69
N GLY A 466 10.22 3.44 0.96
CA GLY A 466 9.64 2.87 2.17
C GLY A 466 9.87 1.37 2.32
N GLU A 467 10.02 0.62 1.21
CA GLU A 467 10.30 -0.83 1.23
C GLU A 467 11.73 -1.11 1.69
N MET A 468 12.70 -0.34 1.19
CA MET A 468 14.11 -0.44 1.57
C MET A 468 14.31 -0.05 3.04
N THR A 469 13.60 0.98 3.50
CA THR A 469 13.78 1.55 4.85
C THR A 469 12.88 0.94 5.92
N LYS A 470 12.07 -0.07 5.59
CA LYS A 470 10.95 -0.52 6.46
C LYS A 470 11.38 -1.03 7.85
N ASN A 471 12.51 -1.72 7.95
CA ASN A 471 13.00 -2.28 9.21
C ASN A 471 13.51 -1.16 10.14
N GLU A 472 14.29 -0.22 9.61
CA GLU A 472 14.74 0.98 10.33
C GLU A 472 13.57 1.86 10.78
N ASN A 473 12.60 2.08 9.88
CA ASN A 473 11.39 2.83 10.18
C ASN A 473 10.60 2.17 11.33
N PHE A 474 10.51 0.83 11.32
CA PHE A 474 9.88 0.06 12.39
C PHE A 474 10.65 0.23 13.70
N ALA A 475 11.96 0.03 13.68
CA ALA A 475 12.81 0.11 14.86
C ALA A 475 12.80 1.50 15.50
N ASP A 476 12.83 2.58 14.72
CA ASP A 476 12.72 3.96 15.23
C ASP A 476 11.38 4.23 15.93
N ASN A 477 10.28 3.75 15.33
CA ASN A 477 8.93 4.02 15.84
C ASN A 477 8.65 3.24 17.13
N ILE A 478 9.09 1.98 17.17
CA ILE A 478 8.97 1.14 18.37
C ILE A 478 9.94 1.63 19.44
N GLY A 479 11.20 1.87 19.08
CA GLY A 479 12.27 2.28 19.98
C GLY A 479 11.96 3.56 20.74
N LEU A 480 11.56 4.63 20.03
CA LEU A 480 11.15 5.90 20.65
C LEU A 480 10.02 5.70 21.67
N SER A 481 9.00 4.92 21.29
CA SER A 481 7.83 4.73 22.13
C SER A 481 8.15 3.89 23.35
N ILE A 482 8.87 2.77 23.22
CA ILE A 482 9.28 1.93 24.35
C ILE A 482 10.16 2.74 25.31
N SER A 483 11.15 3.47 24.79
CA SER A 483 12.00 4.32 25.61
C SER A 483 11.20 5.36 26.41
N PHE A 484 10.20 5.99 25.77
CA PHE A 484 9.31 6.94 26.46
C PHE A 484 8.49 6.29 27.59
N HIS A 485 8.01 5.07 27.40
CA HIS A 485 7.28 4.34 28.45
C HIS A 485 8.20 3.93 29.60
N ALA A 486 9.43 3.48 29.28
CA ALA A 486 10.45 3.19 30.28
C ALA A 486 10.80 4.45 31.09
N TYR A 487 10.95 5.60 30.43
CA TYR A 487 11.15 6.89 31.06
C TYR A 487 10.01 7.24 32.03
N ARG A 488 8.75 7.25 31.55
CA ARG A 488 7.60 7.60 32.40
C ARG A 488 7.46 6.70 33.63
N LYS A 489 7.82 5.42 33.52
CA LYS A 489 7.68 4.44 34.60
C LYS A 489 8.84 4.48 35.60
N HIS A 490 10.07 4.62 35.10
CA HIS A 490 11.27 4.45 35.92
C HIS A 490 11.93 5.78 36.31
N ALA A 491 11.68 6.88 35.60
CA ALA A 491 12.26 8.18 35.95
C ALA A 491 11.40 8.97 36.95
N THR A 492 10.10 8.70 37.05
CA THR A 492 9.16 9.39 37.95
C THR A 492 9.16 8.86 39.40
N ASN A 493 9.74 7.67 39.62
CA ASN A 493 9.80 7.01 40.93
C ASN A 493 11.09 7.30 41.72
N PHE A 494 12.02 8.09 41.17
CA PHE A 494 13.21 8.53 41.90
C PHE A 494 13.01 9.96 42.37
N ASP A 495 13.20 10.16 43.67
CA ASP A 495 13.24 11.45 44.33
C ASP A 495 14.53 12.19 43.94
N ASP A 496 14.64 12.59 42.66
CA ASP A 496 15.87 13.13 42.11
C ASP A 496 15.79 14.66 41.99
N ASN A 497 16.43 15.32 42.95
CA ASN A 497 16.84 16.73 42.96
C ASN A 497 17.73 17.15 41.77
N LYS A 498 17.84 16.35 40.70
CA LYS A 498 18.52 16.71 39.44
C LYS A 498 17.57 17.48 38.53
N THR A 499 17.34 18.71 38.98
CA THR A 499 16.84 19.92 38.30
C THR A 499 16.61 19.83 36.80
N SER A 500 15.40 20.20 36.39
CA SER A 500 15.08 20.76 35.07
C SER A 500 16.25 21.59 34.55
N LEU A 501 16.60 21.45 33.28
CA LEU A 501 17.68 22.22 32.64
C LEU A 501 17.48 23.72 32.93
N PRO A 502 18.40 24.42 33.64
CA PRO A 502 18.13 25.74 34.23
C PRO A 502 17.65 26.81 33.25
N TRP A 503 18.08 26.71 31.98
CA TRP A 503 17.75 27.65 30.89
C TRP A 503 16.63 27.16 29.97
N LEU A 504 16.05 25.98 30.23
CA LEU A 504 14.96 25.37 29.46
C LEU A 504 13.74 25.05 30.34
N LYS A 505 13.57 25.78 31.47
CA LYS A 505 12.45 25.61 32.41
C LYS A 505 11.06 25.78 31.79
N GLN A 506 10.97 26.42 30.62
CA GLN A 506 9.75 26.53 29.82
C GLN A 506 9.29 25.20 29.22
N PHE A 507 10.16 24.18 29.18
CA PHE A 507 9.82 22.84 28.72
C PHE A 507 9.70 21.88 29.90
N SER A 508 8.68 21.02 29.88
CA SER A 508 8.59 19.90 30.82
C SER A 508 9.65 18.85 30.51
N ASP A 509 10.01 18.00 31.48
CA ASP A 509 10.96 16.92 31.23
C ASP A 509 10.47 15.94 30.15
N GLU A 510 9.15 15.76 30.03
CA GLU A 510 8.57 14.97 28.92
C GLU A 510 8.79 15.64 27.55
N GLN A 511 8.73 16.98 27.48
CA GLN A 511 9.09 17.72 26.27
C GLN A 511 10.60 17.64 26.00
N ILE A 512 11.43 17.74 27.05
CA ILE A 512 12.89 17.57 26.94
C ILE A 512 13.24 16.19 26.38
N PHE A 513 12.56 15.11 26.80
CA PHE A 513 12.77 13.77 26.23
C PHE A 513 12.65 13.79 24.69
N PHE A 514 11.57 14.35 24.13
CA PHE A 514 11.36 14.37 22.68
C PHE A 514 12.29 15.36 21.97
N ILE A 515 12.65 16.47 22.62
CA ILE A 515 13.65 17.41 22.10
C ILE A 515 15.02 16.72 22.00
N SER A 516 15.43 16.00 23.03
CA SER A 516 16.70 15.27 23.06
C SER A 516 16.73 14.15 22.01
N PHE A 517 15.63 13.40 21.84
CA PHE A 517 15.48 12.44 20.74
C PHE A 517 15.66 13.12 19.37
N ALA A 518 15.03 14.28 19.14
CA ALA A 518 15.20 14.98 17.86
C ALA A 518 16.65 15.48 17.66
N GLN A 519 17.28 15.96 18.73
CA GLN A 519 18.65 16.49 18.71
C GLN A 519 19.71 15.41 18.43
N SER A 520 19.47 14.14 18.80
CA SER A 520 20.42 13.06 18.47
C SER A 520 20.54 12.78 16.97
N PHE A 521 19.60 13.27 16.15
CA PHE A 521 19.64 13.16 14.69
C PHE A 521 20.02 14.48 13.99
N CYS A 522 20.45 15.51 14.74
CA CYS A 522 20.92 16.75 14.14
C CYS A 522 22.27 16.55 13.44
N LEU A 523 22.35 16.95 12.17
CA LEU A 523 23.53 16.85 11.33
C LEU A 523 23.69 18.14 10.51
N MET A 524 24.89 18.38 9.98
CA MET A 524 25.08 19.43 8.98
C MET A 524 24.25 19.12 7.73
N PRO A 525 23.67 20.15 7.06
CA PRO A 525 22.89 19.93 5.85
C PRO A 525 23.77 19.28 4.78
N PHE A 526 23.37 18.09 4.32
CA PHE A 526 23.95 17.47 3.14
C PHE A 526 23.82 18.41 1.95
N ASN A 527 24.85 18.46 1.10
CA ASN A 527 24.66 19.02 -0.24
C ASN A 527 23.64 18.15 -1.02
N ASP A 528 22.99 18.73 -2.03
CA ASP A 528 21.90 18.06 -2.74
C ASP A 528 22.31 16.71 -3.36
N ASN A 529 23.59 16.52 -3.69
CA ASN A 529 24.12 15.28 -4.23
C ASN A 529 24.25 14.18 -3.16
N ALA A 530 24.80 14.50 -1.99
CA ALA A 530 24.94 13.57 -0.88
C ALA A 530 23.57 13.16 -0.33
N LEU A 531 22.62 14.12 -0.27
CA LEU A 531 21.25 13.83 0.12
C LEU A 531 20.56 12.91 -0.90
N HIS A 532 20.67 13.21 -2.19
CA HIS A 532 20.15 12.36 -3.26
C HIS A 532 20.75 10.95 -3.21
N TYR A 533 22.04 10.82 -2.91
CA TYR A 533 22.69 9.51 -2.73
C TYR A 533 22.08 8.73 -1.56
N ALA A 534 21.91 9.36 -0.39
CA ALA A 534 21.29 8.73 0.78
C ALA A 534 19.87 8.22 0.46
N PHE A 535 19.04 9.01 -0.24
CA PHE A 535 17.69 8.59 -0.66
C PHE A 535 17.66 7.33 -1.56
N LEU A 536 18.76 6.99 -2.23
CA LEU A 536 18.83 5.87 -3.19
C LEU A 536 19.52 4.61 -2.64
N THR A 537 20.33 4.74 -1.60
CA THR A 537 21.30 3.69 -1.22
C THR A 537 21.32 3.37 0.27
N ASP A 538 20.88 4.27 1.14
CA ASP A 538 20.91 4.06 2.59
C ASP A 538 19.66 3.31 3.05
N GLU A 539 19.82 2.22 3.80
CA GLU A 539 18.72 1.47 4.40
C GLU A 539 18.02 2.27 5.51
N HIS A 540 18.68 3.31 6.03
CA HIS A 540 18.05 4.28 6.89
C HIS A 540 17.39 5.38 6.06
N PRO A 541 16.18 5.84 6.44
CA PRO A 541 15.67 7.06 5.86
C PRO A 541 16.58 8.24 6.33
N PRO A 542 16.64 9.35 5.55
CA PRO A 542 17.42 10.52 5.97
C PRO A 542 17.06 10.96 7.39
N TYR A 543 18.04 11.40 8.17
CA TYR A 543 17.91 11.72 9.60
C TYR A 543 16.69 12.60 9.97
N PHE A 544 16.39 13.64 9.17
CA PHE A 544 15.20 14.47 9.41
C PHE A 544 13.88 13.70 9.25
N VAL A 545 13.86 12.67 8.39
CA VAL A 545 12.72 11.77 8.22
C VAL A 545 12.59 10.82 9.41
N ARG A 546 13.70 10.32 9.97
CA ARG A 546 13.68 9.51 11.23
C ARG A 546 12.98 10.26 12.36
N ILE A 547 13.29 11.56 12.51
CA ILE A 547 12.62 12.45 13.46
C ILE A 547 11.12 12.59 13.12
N LEU A 548 10.81 13.06 11.91
CA LEU A 548 9.43 13.39 11.52
C LEU A 548 8.52 12.16 11.55
N GLY A 549 8.94 11.05 10.95
CA GLY A 549 8.17 9.81 10.88
C GLY A 549 7.81 9.29 12.26
N SER A 550 8.80 9.19 13.15
CA SER A 550 8.63 8.66 14.51
C SER A 550 7.77 9.56 15.40
N LEU A 551 7.99 10.87 15.37
CA LEU A 551 7.18 11.83 16.16
C LEU A 551 5.74 11.95 15.63
N MET A 552 5.53 11.91 14.30
CA MET A 552 4.19 11.93 13.71
C MET A 552 3.34 10.73 14.18
N ASN A 553 3.98 9.58 14.37
CA ASN A 553 3.33 8.34 14.78
C ASN A 553 3.18 8.19 16.30
N ASN A 554 3.92 8.99 17.08
CA ASN A 554 3.85 8.96 18.53
C ASN A 554 2.66 9.82 19.05
N PRO A 555 1.63 9.23 19.68
CA PRO A 555 0.50 10.00 20.21
C PRO A 555 0.87 10.81 21.47
N GLN A 556 1.77 10.29 22.32
CA GLN A 556 2.23 10.97 23.52
C GLN A 556 2.91 12.29 23.16
N PHE A 557 3.77 12.30 22.13
CA PHE A 557 4.40 13.51 21.60
C PHE A 557 3.36 14.58 21.25
N SER A 558 2.34 14.23 20.44
CA SER A 558 1.31 15.21 20.06
C SER A 558 0.50 15.73 21.24
N GLN A 559 0.26 14.90 22.25
CA GLN A 559 -0.41 15.32 23.48
C GLN A 559 0.47 16.30 24.29
N ILE A 560 1.74 15.96 24.48
CA ILE A 560 2.68 16.72 25.32
C ILE A 560 3.05 18.08 24.70
N PHE A 561 3.09 18.15 23.36
CA PHE A 561 3.32 19.41 22.64
C PHE A 561 2.00 20.09 22.23
N ASN A 562 0.84 19.60 22.68
CA ASN A 562 -0.48 20.14 22.33
C ASN A 562 -0.66 20.37 20.82
N CYS A 563 -0.18 19.44 19.99
CA CYS A 563 -0.26 19.55 18.54
C CYS A 563 -1.72 19.44 18.07
N PRO A 564 -2.28 20.40 17.32
CA PRO A 564 -3.65 20.33 16.81
C PRO A 564 -3.86 19.11 15.89
N VAL A 565 -5.00 18.45 15.98
CA VAL A 565 -5.37 17.35 15.07
C VAL A 565 -5.37 17.85 13.63
N GLY A 566 -4.71 17.13 12.72
CA GLY A 566 -4.57 17.56 11.31
C GLY A 566 -3.30 18.36 11.03
N SER A 567 -2.60 18.83 12.06
CA SER A 567 -1.27 19.45 11.89
C SER A 567 -0.27 18.42 11.33
N LYS A 568 0.81 18.92 10.71
CA LYS A 568 1.84 18.07 10.09
C LYS A 568 2.39 17.01 11.07
N MET A 569 2.55 17.36 12.34
CA MET A 569 3.07 16.48 13.40
C MET A 569 1.99 15.73 14.18
N ASN A 570 0.70 15.96 13.91
CA ASN A 570 -0.43 15.20 14.46
C ASN A 570 -1.42 14.82 13.34
N PRO A 571 -1.01 13.97 12.38
CA PRO A 571 -1.87 13.56 11.28
C PRO A 571 -3.09 12.79 11.81
N PRO A 572 -4.29 12.95 11.22
CA PRO A 572 -5.52 12.34 11.73
C PRO A 572 -5.46 10.80 11.69
N LYS A 573 -4.73 10.25 10.71
CA LYS A 573 -4.34 8.84 10.66
C LYS A 573 -2.93 8.67 11.22
N LYS A 574 -2.76 8.77 12.55
CA LYS A 574 -1.52 8.31 13.21
C LYS A 574 -1.35 6.82 13.00
N MET A 575 -0.13 6.40 12.70
CA MET A 575 0.21 4.98 12.72
C MET A 575 0.52 4.62 14.15
N LYS A 576 -0.46 4.06 14.86
CA LYS A 576 -0.23 3.63 16.24
C LYS A 576 0.42 2.24 16.22
N LEU A 577 1.71 2.17 15.85
CA LEU A 577 2.44 0.89 15.82
C LEU A 577 2.40 0.16 17.17
N ILE A 578 2.32 0.90 18.27
CA ILE A 578 2.21 0.33 19.62
C ILE A 578 0.77 0.38 20.16
N ASP A 579 0.02 1.47 19.99
CA ASP A 579 -1.34 1.56 20.59
C ASP A 579 -2.48 1.05 19.69
N ARG A 580 -2.30 0.81 18.38
CA ARG A 580 -3.25 0.04 17.54
C ARG A 580 -2.87 -1.44 17.43
N CYS A 581 -1.65 -1.82 17.83
CA CYS A 581 -1.36 -3.17 18.31
C CYS A 581 -2.05 -3.49 19.65
N LEU A 582 -2.47 -2.47 20.44
CA LEU A 582 -2.99 -2.66 21.79
C LEU A 582 -4.44 -2.18 22.04
N LEU A 583 -5.00 -1.26 21.25
CA LEU A 583 -6.37 -0.74 21.43
C LEU A 583 -7.04 -0.43 20.07
N CYS A 584 -7.43 -1.50 19.37
CA CYS A 584 -8.52 -1.47 18.38
C CYS A 584 -9.31 -2.78 18.47
N PHE A 585 -10.19 -2.87 19.47
CA PHE A 585 -11.07 -4.02 19.72
C PHE A 585 -12.29 -4.10 18.77
N ALA A 586 -12.25 -3.42 17.62
CA ALA A 586 -13.39 -3.36 16.68
C ALA A 586 -13.09 -3.87 15.26
N HIS A 587 -11.87 -4.34 14.97
CA HIS A 587 -11.48 -4.86 13.64
C HIS A 587 -10.67 -6.17 13.69
N HIS A 588 -10.61 -6.84 14.84
CA HIS A 588 -9.63 -7.92 15.11
C HIS A 588 -10.20 -9.31 15.32
N TYR A 589 -11.36 -9.56 14.73
CA TYR A 589 -11.85 -10.93 14.55
C TYR A 589 -11.91 -11.30 13.08
N THR A 590 -11.28 -10.56 12.17
CA THR A 590 -11.59 -10.71 10.75
C THR A 590 -10.34 -10.68 9.88
N GLN A 591 -9.82 -11.85 9.45
CA GLN A 591 -8.95 -11.92 8.27
C GLN A 591 -9.80 -11.57 7.04
N PHE A 592 -9.87 -10.28 6.69
CA PHE A 592 -10.48 -9.86 5.42
C PHE A 592 -9.39 -9.86 4.35
N ARG A 593 -9.34 -10.88 3.48
CA ARG A 593 -8.47 -10.84 2.30
C ARG A 593 -9.16 -9.98 1.26
N GLU A 594 -8.53 -8.93 0.74
CA GLU A 594 -9.16 -8.02 -0.25
C GLU A 594 -9.70 -8.74 -1.50
N ALA A 595 -9.22 -9.96 -1.78
CA ALA A 595 -9.65 -10.81 -2.90
C ALA A 595 -10.82 -11.77 -2.58
N THR A 596 -11.16 -12.01 -1.30
CA THR A 596 -12.20 -12.98 -0.87
C THR A 596 -13.36 -12.26 -0.17
N SER A 597 -14.57 -12.80 -0.25
CA SER A 597 -15.72 -12.27 0.53
C SER A 597 -15.99 -13.04 1.83
N PHE A 598 -15.13 -14.02 2.14
CA PHE A 598 -15.13 -14.78 3.37
C PHE A 598 -14.14 -14.20 4.37
N CYS A 599 -14.48 -14.35 5.64
CA CYS A 599 -13.69 -13.86 6.73
C CYS A 599 -13.47 -14.96 7.76
N ILE A 600 -12.21 -15.29 8.01
CA ILE A 600 -11.83 -16.32 8.98
C ILE A 600 -11.49 -15.64 10.30
N VAL A 601 -12.07 -16.17 11.36
CA VAL A 601 -11.99 -15.65 12.72
C VAL A 601 -11.43 -16.76 13.61
N GLU A 602 -10.38 -16.46 14.37
CA GLU A 602 -9.84 -17.37 15.38
C GLU A 602 -10.19 -16.87 16.78
N SER A 603 -10.31 -17.80 17.74
CA SER A 603 -10.49 -17.49 19.17
C SER A 603 -11.74 -16.66 19.53
N ILE A 604 -12.83 -16.79 18.78
CA ILE A 604 -14.15 -16.24 19.12
C ILE A 604 -15.03 -17.32 19.76
N SER A 605 -15.78 -16.97 20.80
CA SER A 605 -16.71 -17.93 21.42
C SER A 605 -17.90 -18.21 20.49
N MET A 606 -18.47 -19.43 20.56
CA MET A 606 -19.68 -19.75 19.78
C MET A 606 -20.84 -18.81 20.12
N ASP A 607 -20.98 -18.42 21.39
CA ASP A 607 -22.03 -17.50 21.84
C ASP A 607 -21.89 -16.12 21.21
N ASP A 608 -20.66 -15.61 21.06
CA ASP A 608 -20.43 -14.31 20.41
C ASP A 608 -20.73 -14.37 18.92
N VAL A 609 -20.38 -15.47 18.24
CA VAL A 609 -20.75 -15.69 16.83
C VAL A 609 -22.27 -15.76 16.68
N LEU A 610 -22.96 -16.46 17.59
CA LEU A 610 -24.42 -16.54 17.61
C LEU A 610 -25.05 -15.17 17.85
N LYS A 611 -24.54 -14.39 18.81
CA LYS A 611 -24.99 -13.01 19.07
C LYS A 611 -24.77 -12.11 17.85
N LEU A 612 -23.60 -12.16 17.22
CA LEU A 612 -23.29 -11.39 16.00
C LEU A 612 -24.25 -11.74 14.86
N LEU A 613 -24.42 -13.03 14.55
CA LEU A 613 -25.29 -13.49 13.48
C LEU A 613 -26.78 -13.24 13.78
N SER A 614 -27.17 -13.20 15.05
CA SER A 614 -28.55 -12.93 15.47
C SER A 614 -29.05 -11.54 15.09
N ARG A 615 -28.15 -10.61 14.76
CA ARG A 615 -28.48 -9.23 14.36
C ARG A 615 -27.86 -8.80 13.03
N SER A 616 -26.87 -9.53 12.50
CA SER A 616 -26.16 -9.12 11.29
C SER A 616 -26.98 -9.28 10.01
N ILE A 617 -27.04 -8.19 9.23
CA ILE A 617 -27.77 -8.12 7.96
C ILE A 617 -26.87 -8.42 6.76
N LEU A 618 -25.59 -8.06 6.86
CA LEU A 618 -24.63 -8.18 5.76
C LEU A 618 -23.89 -9.54 5.77
N LEU A 619 -23.80 -10.19 6.93
CA LEU A 619 -23.25 -11.54 7.02
C LEU A 619 -24.31 -12.57 6.62
N ARG A 620 -23.95 -13.48 5.70
CA ARG A 620 -24.87 -14.51 5.21
C ARG A 620 -24.99 -15.67 6.19
N TYR A 621 -23.88 -16.11 6.78
CA TYR A 621 -23.80 -17.18 7.78
C TYR A 621 -22.44 -17.13 8.50
N GLY A 622 -22.31 -17.89 9.59
CA GLY A 622 -21.03 -18.25 10.20
C GLY A 622 -20.89 -19.76 10.35
N CYS A 623 -19.65 -20.23 10.23
CA CYS A 623 -19.32 -21.65 10.26
C CYS A 623 -18.10 -21.90 11.14
N ILE A 624 -18.07 -23.07 11.78
CA ILE A 624 -16.85 -23.64 12.33
C ILE A 624 -16.07 -24.18 11.13
N LEU A 625 -14.91 -23.60 10.86
CA LEU A 625 -14.04 -24.03 9.78
C LEU A 625 -13.28 -25.30 10.20
N TRP A 626 -13.35 -26.35 9.39
CA TRP A 626 -12.63 -27.61 9.64
C TRP A 626 -11.48 -27.83 8.65
N SER A 627 -11.66 -27.41 7.41
CA SER A 627 -10.66 -27.52 6.35
C SER A 627 -10.73 -26.34 5.38
N GLU A 628 -9.56 -25.91 4.91
CA GLU A 628 -9.34 -24.90 3.87
C GLU A 628 -8.32 -25.47 2.89
N ALA A 629 -8.63 -25.42 1.59
CA ALA A 629 -7.76 -25.96 0.55
C ALA A 629 -7.89 -25.17 -0.76
N ASN A 630 -6.90 -25.30 -1.64
CA ASN A 630 -6.96 -24.70 -2.98
C ASN A 630 -7.50 -25.70 -4.02
N THR A 631 -7.43 -26.99 -3.71
CA THR A 631 -7.96 -28.06 -4.56
C THR A 631 -8.78 -29.07 -3.76
N TYR A 632 -9.69 -29.78 -4.46
CA TYR A 632 -10.49 -30.85 -3.83
C TYR A 632 -9.64 -32.00 -3.32
N SER A 633 -8.53 -32.34 -4.00
CA SER A 633 -7.62 -33.40 -3.55
C SER A 633 -6.95 -33.06 -2.22
N GLU A 634 -6.50 -31.81 -2.06
CA GLU A 634 -5.96 -31.30 -0.80
C GLU A 634 -7.02 -31.30 0.30
N LEU A 635 -8.24 -30.84 -0.02
CA LEU A 635 -9.37 -30.84 0.91
C LEU A 635 -9.65 -32.25 1.44
N HIS A 636 -9.70 -33.24 0.54
CA HIS A 636 -9.97 -34.64 0.92
C HIS A 636 -8.85 -35.21 1.80
N LYS A 637 -7.59 -34.90 1.48
CA LYS A 637 -6.44 -35.33 2.27
C LYS A 637 -6.47 -34.74 3.69
N ASP A 638 -6.73 -33.44 3.80
CA ASP A 638 -6.79 -32.75 5.10
C ASP A 638 -7.96 -33.24 5.95
N LEU A 639 -9.16 -33.36 5.35
CA LEU A 639 -10.32 -33.92 6.05
C LEU A 639 -10.12 -35.38 6.47
N GLY A 640 -9.48 -36.20 5.62
CA GLY A 640 -9.12 -37.57 5.96
C GLY A 640 -8.20 -37.65 7.17
N SER A 641 -7.23 -36.74 7.29
CA SER A 641 -6.33 -36.68 8.45
C SER A 641 -7.01 -36.27 9.76
N LYS A 642 -8.18 -35.61 9.68
CA LYS A 642 -8.95 -35.10 10.81
C LYS A 642 -10.16 -35.96 11.15
N ILE A 643 -10.35 -37.09 10.48
CA ILE A 643 -11.59 -37.86 10.55
C ILE A 643 -11.92 -38.29 11.99
N ASP A 644 -10.91 -38.65 12.79
CA ASP A 644 -11.09 -39.03 14.20
C ASP A 644 -11.64 -37.88 15.07
N LEU A 645 -11.24 -36.64 14.79
CA LEU A 645 -11.73 -35.46 15.49
C LEU A 645 -13.19 -35.10 15.10
N LEU A 646 -13.62 -35.51 13.91
CA LEU A 646 -14.95 -35.21 13.38
C LEU A 646 -15.98 -36.30 13.70
N LYS A 647 -15.54 -37.52 14.06
CA LYS A 647 -16.39 -38.67 14.44
C LYS A 647 -17.57 -38.32 15.36
N PRO A 648 -17.45 -37.47 16.40
CA PRO A 648 -18.57 -37.14 17.28
C PRO A 648 -19.77 -36.49 16.58
N TYR A 649 -19.56 -35.90 15.39
CA TYR A 649 -20.60 -35.27 14.58
C TYR A 649 -21.15 -36.18 13.49
N PHE A 650 -20.59 -37.39 13.35
CA PHE A 650 -20.90 -38.35 12.30
C PHE A 650 -21.59 -39.63 12.82
N ASP A 651 -21.96 -39.63 14.10
CA ASP A 651 -22.63 -40.72 14.80
C ASP A 651 -24.02 -41.04 14.20
N ARG A 652 -24.49 -42.28 14.36
CA ARG A 652 -25.82 -42.75 13.94
C ARG A 652 -26.95 -42.00 14.62
N GLU A 653 -26.75 -41.59 15.87
CA GLU A 653 -27.74 -40.88 16.67
C GLU A 653 -27.90 -39.40 16.27
N GLN A 654 -26.99 -38.85 15.45
CA GLN A 654 -27.07 -37.46 15.01
C GLN A 654 -27.53 -37.35 13.55
N SER A 655 -28.57 -36.57 13.32
CA SER A 655 -29.04 -36.28 11.97
C SER A 655 -28.19 -35.22 11.28
N PHE A 656 -28.11 -35.26 9.94
CA PHE A 656 -27.31 -34.29 9.19
C PHE A 656 -27.91 -33.85 7.83
N LYS A 657 -27.39 -32.74 7.31
CA LYS A 657 -27.51 -32.37 5.88
C LYS A 657 -26.25 -31.68 5.36
N PHE A 658 -26.06 -31.76 4.05
CA PHE A 658 -25.02 -31.01 3.34
C PHE A 658 -25.56 -29.78 2.63
N LEU A 659 -24.75 -28.74 2.59
CA LEU A 659 -24.99 -27.51 1.86
C LEU A 659 -23.77 -27.18 1.00
N VAL A 660 -24.02 -26.83 -0.26
CA VAL A 660 -22.98 -26.34 -1.17
C VAL A 660 -23.30 -24.91 -1.57
N ASP A 661 -22.40 -23.99 -1.27
CA ASP A 661 -22.51 -22.57 -1.60
C ASP A 661 -21.31 -22.10 -2.42
N SER A 662 -21.52 -21.12 -3.29
CA SER A 662 -20.49 -20.62 -4.18
C SER A 662 -20.48 -19.09 -4.20
N PHE A 663 -19.29 -18.52 -4.18
CA PHE A 663 -19.05 -17.09 -4.32
C PHE A 663 -18.35 -16.78 -5.65
N GLY A 664 -18.78 -15.73 -6.35
CA GLY A 664 -18.21 -15.34 -7.65
C GLY A 664 -18.72 -16.11 -8.88
N LYS A 665 -19.39 -17.27 -8.69
CA LYS A 665 -19.98 -18.09 -9.77
C LYS A 665 -21.32 -18.69 -9.33
N LYS A 666 -22.28 -18.81 -10.25
CA LYS A 666 -23.54 -19.54 -10.05
C LYS A 666 -23.35 -20.99 -10.51
N VAL A 667 -23.58 -21.95 -9.62
CA VAL A 667 -23.47 -23.39 -9.90
C VAL A 667 -24.84 -24.06 -10.00
N SER A 668 -24.97 -25.13 -10.80
CA SER A 668 -26.22 -25.88 -10.98
C SER A 668 -26.52 -26.81 -9.80
N GLY A 669 -27.77 -27.29 -9.70
CA GLY A 669 -28.14 -28.28 -8.67
C GLY A 669 -27.39 -29.60 -8.83
N GLU A 670 -27.29 -30.10 -10.07
CA GLU A 670 -26.53 -31.32 -10.41
C GLU A 670 -25.05 -31.23 -9.99
N TYR A 671 -24.42 -30.07 -10.22
CA TYR A 671 -23.03 -29.85 -9.79
C TYR A 671 -22.89 -29.93 -8.27
N LYS A 672 -23.81 -29.30 -7.53
CA LYS A 672 -23.81 -29.37 -6.06
C LYS A 672 -23.97 -30.80 -5.57
N GLN A 673 -24.85 -31.57 -6.20
CA GLN A 673 -25.06 -32.98 -5.87
C GLN A 673 -23.78 -33.80 -6.07
N LYS A 674 -23.12 -33.65 -7.22
CA LYS A 674 -21.85 -34.31 -7.49
C LYS A 674 -20.77 -34.00 -6.44
N ARG A 675 -20.66 -32.74 -6.01
CA ARG A 675 -19.70 -32.36 -4.95
C ARG A 675 -20.05 -32.94 -3.59
N MET A 676 -21.33 -33.16 -3.29
CA MET A 676 -21.73 -33.86 -2.06
C MET A 676 -21.38 -35.35 -2.13
N GLU A 677 -21.56 -35.99 -3.29
CA GLU A 677 -21.19 -37.41 -3.51
C GLU A 677 -19.67 -37.64 -3.35
N GLU A 678 -18.85 -36.67 -3.77
CA GLU A 678 -17.39 -36.69 -3.59
C GLU A 678 -16.95 -36.68 -2.11
N LEU A 679 -17.82 -36.28 -1.17
CA LEU A 679 -17.56 -36.29 0.28
C LEU A 679 -17.93 -37.62 0.96
N SER A 680 -18.37 -38.63 0.19
CA SER A 680 -18.77 -39.95 0.71
C SER A 680 -17.68 -40.67 1.53
N PHE A 681 -16.40 -40.37 1.29
CA PHE A 681 -15.28 -40.93 2.05
C PHE A 681 -15.29 -40.56 3.53
N LEU A 682 -16.05 -39.53 3.95
CA LEU A 682 -16.22 -39.17 5.36
C LEU A 682 -17.01 -40.22 6.16
N ASN A 683 -17.69 -41.16 5.48
CA ASN A 683 -18.41 -42.30 6.06
C ASN A 683 -19.38 -41.93 7.20
N ILE A 684 -20.15 -40.85 7.01
CA ILE A 684 -21.11 -40.34 8.00
C ILE A 684 -22.25 -41.35 8.20
N GLN A 685 -22.47 -41.81 9.43
CA GLN A 685 -23.42 -42.88 9.76
C GLN A 685 -24.82 -42.36 10.18
N GLY A 686 -24.95 -41.05 10.42
CA GLY A 686 -26.18 -40.39 10.84
C GLY A 686 -27.33 -40.45 9.83
N LYS A 687 -28.56 -40.17 10.28
CA LYS A 687 -29.74 -40.09 9.39
C LYS A 687 -29.82 -38.73 8.67
N VAL A 688 -30.19 -38.72 7.40
CA VAL A 688 -30.39 -37.45 6.67
C VAL A 688 -31.71 -36.78 7.08
N ASP A 689 -31.64 -35.52 7.55
CA ASP A 689 -32.81 -34.65 7.77
C ASP A 689 -32.62 -33.31 7.06
N LEU A 690 -33.47 -33.02 6.08
CA LEU A 690 -33.40 -31.79 5.29
C LEU A 690 -34.05 -30.58 6.01
N THR A 691 -34.91 -30.85 6.98
CA THR A 691 -35.73 -29.87 7.67
C THR A 691 -35.06 -29.35 8.94
N ASN A 692 -34.76 -30.21 9.92
CA ASN A 692 -34.19 -29.82 11.20
C ASN A 692 -33.06 -30.75 11.68
N PRO A 693 -31.94 -30.82 10.94
CA PRO A 693 -30.83 -31.69 11.29
C PRO A 693 -30.02 -31.18 12.49
N ASP A 694 -29.45 -32.11 13.24
CA ASP A 694 -28.51 -31.83 14.34
C ASP A 694 -27.20 -31.20 13.82
N ASN A 695 -26.75 -31.65 12.64
CA ASN A 695 -25.53 -31.18 11.99
C ASN A 695 -25.78 -30.64 10.57
N GLN A 696 -25.23 -29.47 10.28
CA GLN A 696 -25.29 -28.88 8.95
C GLN A 696 -23.86 -28.67 8.44
N PHE A 697 -23.42 -29.50 7.50
CA PHE A 697 -22.09 -29.40 6.90
C PHE A 697 -22.13 -28.54 5.66
N MET A 698 -21.15 -27.66 5.50
CA MET A 698 -21.12 -26.71 4.40
C MET A 698 -19.79 -26.76 3.65
N LEU A 699 -19.92 -26.98 2.34
CA LEU A 699 -18.86 -26.87 1.36
C LEU A 699 -19.01 -25.53 0.63
N ILE A 700 -17.97 -24.73 0.65
CA ILE A 700 -17.97 -23.37 0.14
C ILE A 700 -16.89 -23.23 -0.93
N GLU A 701 -17.29 -22.83 -2.13
CA GLU A 701 -16.38 -22.56 -3.25
C GLU A 701 -16.22 -21.04 -3.47
N ASP A 702 -15.00 -20.53 -3.35
CA ASP A 702 -14.66 -19.13 -3.66
C ASP A 702 -13.97 -19.04 -5.02
N TYR A 703 -14.63 -18.40 -6.00
CA TYR A 703 -14.09 -18.12 -7.34
C TYR A 703 -13.42 -16.74 -7.45
N GLY A 704 -13.37 -15.95 -6.37
CA GLY A 704 -12.72 -14.64 -6.29
C GLY A 704 -13.50 -13.46 -6.89
N LYS A 705 -13.06 -12.22 -6.61
CA LYS A 705 -13.55 -10.98 -7.24
C LYS A 705 -12.59 -10.50 -8.34
N LEU A 706 -12.88 -10.81 -9.60
CA LEU A 706 -12.22 -10.18 -10.76
C LEU A 706 -13.19 -9.25 -11.48
N SER A 707 -13.11 -7.95 -11.19
CA SER A 707 -14.00 -6.96 -11.80
C SER A 707 -13.86 -6.94 -13.33
N GLY A 708 -14.89 -7.44 -14.03
CA GLY A 708 -14.96 -7.40 -15.50
C GLY A 708 -14.38 -8.62 -16.24
N LEU A 709 -13.97 -9.69 -15.53
CA LEU A 709 -13.54 -10.96 -16.13
C LEU A 709 -14.54 -12.08 -15.77
N PRO A 710 -14.71 -13.11 -16.64
CA PRO A 710 -15.48 -14.29 -16.27
C PRO A 710 -14.82 -15.02 -15.09
N PRO A 711 -15.60 -15.63 -14.18
CA PRO A 711 -15.05 -16.38 -13.05
C PRO A 711 -14.24 -17.58 -13.56
N PRO A 712 -13.17 -17.98 -12.85
CA PRO A 712 -12.36 -19.13 -13.23
C PRO A 712 -13.19 -20.43 -13.32
N GLU A 713 -12.66 -21.40 -14.06
CA GLU A 713 -13.33 -22.69 -14.23
C GLU A 713 -13.42 -23.46 -12.90
N ASN A 714 -12.31 -23.48 -12.16
CA ASN A 714 -12.18 -24.06 -10.82
C ASN A 714 -12.20 -22.98 -9.73
N PRO A 715 -12.68 -23.31 -8.52
CA PRO A 715 -12.58 -22.40 -7.38
C PRO A 715 -11.12 -22.07 -7.09
N VAL A 716 -10.87 -20.83 -6.69
CA VAL A 716 -9.56 -20.37 -6.21
C VAL A 716 -9.30 -20.92 -4.81
N GLN A 717 -10.37 -21.07 -4.03
CA GLN A 717 -10.30 -21.56 -2.67
C GLN A 717 -11.57 -22.33 -2.30
N ILE A 718 -11.42 -23.36 -1.49
CA ILE A 718 -12.49 -24.25 -1.04
C ILE A 718 -12.44 -24.33 0.49
N PHE A 719 -13.59 -24.19 1.13
CA PHE A 719 -13.75 -24.35 2.57
C PHE A 719 -14.74 -25.44 2.90
N PHE A 720 -14.46 -26.20 3.96
CA PHE A 720 -15.38 -27.16 4.52
C PHE A 720 -15.50 -26.96 6.03
N GLY A 721 -16.73 -27.05 6.54
CA GLY A 721 -16.98 -26.86 7.97
C GLY A 721 -18.42 -27.13 8.37
N ARG A 722 -18.72 -26.92 9.66
CA ARG A 722 -20.08 -27.03 10.23
C ARG A 722 -20.71 -25.65 10.34
N LEU A 723 -21.89 -25.47 9.77
CA LEU A 723 -22.67 -24.25 9.89
C LEU A 723 -23.12 -24.05 11.35
N ILE A 724 -22.88 -22.84 11.87
CA ILE A 724 -23.37 -22.42 13.20
C ILE A 724 -24.78 -21.86 13.05
N LYS A 725 -24.92 -20.80 12.24
CA LYS A 725 -26.20 -20.12 12.01
C LYS A 725 -26.15 -19.27 10.73
N PHE A 726 -27.31 -19.05 10.11
CA PHE A 726 -27.46 -18.02 9.09
C PHE A 726 -27.66 -16.65 9.73
N GLY A 727 -27.17 -15.59 9.08
CA GLY A 727 -27.47 -14.22 9.46
C GLY A 727 -28.92 -13.81 9.12
N MET A 728 -29.28 -12.56 9.42
CA MET A 728 -30.62 -12.01 9.18
C MET A 728 -30.82 -11.44 7.77
N ASN A 729 -29.92 -11.72 6.82
CA ASN A 729 -30.00 -11.19 5.46
C ASN A 729 -31.34 -11.51 4.74
N LYS A 730 -31.99 -12.64 5.09
CA LYS A 730 -33.32 -13.02 4.58
C LYS A 730 -34.46 -12.16 5.16
N VAL A 731 -34.27 -11.51 6.30
CA VAL A 731 -35.30 -10.63 6.88
C VAL A 731 -35.54 -9.43 5.95
N VAL A 732 -34.51 -8.94 5.27
CA VAL A 732 -34.60 -7.85 4.28
C VAL A 732 -35.64 -8.15 3.19
N SER A 733 -35.77 -9.41 2.74
CA SER A 733 -36.77 -9.76 1.72
C SER A 733 -38.21 -9.71 2.25
N ARG A 734 -38.43 -9.91 3.56
CA ARG A 734 -39.75 -9.70 4.20
C ARG A 734 -40.16 -8.22 4.17
N TYR A 735 -39.20 -7.30 4.31
CA TYR A 735 -39.46 -5.85 4.34
C TYR A 735 -39.30 -5.16 2.98
N ASN A 736 -39.34 -5.93 1.89
CA ASN A 736 -39.15 -5.43 0.53
C ASN A 736 -40.13 -4.29 0.19
N LEU A 737 -39.60 -3.19 -0.32
CA LEU A 737 -40.37 -1.99 -0.66
C LEU A 737 -41.42 -2.22 -1.76
N LYS A 738 -41.29 -3.29 -2.56
CA LYS A 738 -42.29 -3.64 -3.57
C LYS A 738 -43.61 -4.12 -2.95
N ASP A 739 -43.52 -4.84 -1.84
CA ASP A 739 -44.64 -5.53 -1.20
C ASP A 739 -45.22 -4.73 -0.02
N ARG A 740 -44.56 -3.63 0.37
CA ARG A 740 -44.99 -2.76 1.45
C ARG A 740 -46.26 -1.98 1.11
N ILE A 741 -47.20 -1.89 2.05
CA ILE A 741 -48.49 -1.18 1.90
C ILE A 741 -48.27 0.31 1.60
N PHE A 742 -47.54 1.01 2.47
CA PHE A 742 -47.31 2.45 2.33
C PHE A 742 -45.83 2.75 2.03
N ILE A 743 -45.59 3.40 0.89
CA ILE A 743 -44.28 3.95 0.50
C ILE A 743 -44.40 5.43 0.10
N GLY A 744 -43.30 6.17 0.22
CA GLY A 744 -43.20 7.57 -0.17
C GLY A 744 -41.82 7.89 -0.74
N ASN A 745 -41.59 9.16 -1.09
CA ASN A 745 -40.27 9.62 -1.58
C ASN A 745 -39.14 9.43 -0.54
N THR A 746 -39.52 9.39 0.74
CA THR A 746 -38.65 9.22 1.90
C THR A 746 -38.48 7.76 2.32
N SER A 747 -39.05 6.80 1.58
CA SER A 747 -38.86 5.38 1.91
C SER A 747 -37.40 4.95 1.75
N MET A 748 -36.78 4.59 2.88
CA MET A 748 -35.44 4.02 2.94
C MET A 748 -35.41 2.56 2.48
N ASP A 749 -34.28 2.16 1.87
CA ASP A 749 -33.98 0.77 1.54
C ASP A 749 -33.91 -0.11 2.80
N PRO A 750 -34.50 -1.32 2.80
CA PRO A 750 -34.56 -2.14 4.00
C PRO A 750 -33.18 -2.53 4.55
N ILE A 751 -32.17 -2.80 3.71
CA ILE A 751 -30.82 -3.14 4.21
C ILE A 751 -30.28 -1.97 5.03
N LEU A 752 -30.42 -0.75 4.51
CA LEU A 752 -29.90 0.43 5.16
C LEU A 752 -30.65 0.78 6.44
N SER A 753 -31.98 0.66 6.46
CA SER A 753 -32.75 0.95 7.67
C SER A 753 -32.47 -0.07 8.78
N PHE A 754 -32.29 -1.35 8.45
CA PHE A 754 -31.85 -2.35 9.44
C PHE A 754 -30.42 -2.11 9.93
N LEU A 755 -29.51 -1.66 9.06
CA LEU A 755 -28.17 -1.25 9.48
C LEU A 755 -28.21 -0.08 10.47
N MET A 756 -29.07 0.92 10.22
CA MET A 756 -29.24 2.05 11.14
C MET A 756 -29.73 1.59 12.52
N ALA A 757 -30.76 0.73 12.58
CA ALA A 757 -31.29 0.24 13.85
C ALA A 757 -30.28 -0.64 14.62
N ASN A 758 -29.44 -1.40 13.91
CA ASN A 758 -28.34 -2.14 14.54
C ASN A 758 -27.23 -1.22 15.06
N ILE A 759 -26.84 -0.19 14.30
CA ILE A 759 -25.79 0.77 14.70
C ILE A 759 -26.28 1.67 15.84
N GLY A 760 -27.57 1.92 15.93
CA GLY A 760 -28.21 2.59 17.06
C GLY A 760 -28.50 1.65 18.23
N GLU A 761 -28.03 0.41 18.18
CA GLU A 761 -28.09 -0.59 19.25
C GLU A 761 -29.49 -0.84 19.83
N VAL A 762 -30.56 -0.64 19.03
CA VAL A 762 -31.94 -0.74 19.50
C VAL A 762 -32.23 -2.10 20.14
N GLN A 763 -32.68 -2.06 21.39
CA GLN A 763 -33.12 -3.19 22.18
C GLN A 763 -34.64 -3.22 22.32
N SER A 764 -35.13 -4.33 22.88
CA SER A 764 -36.53 -4.45 23.25
C SER A 764 -36.82 -3.58 24.47
N GLY A 765 -37.75 -2.64 24.34
CA GLY A 765 -38.11 -1.70 25.41
C GLY A 765 -37.80 -0.25 25.03
N ASP A 766 -36.72 -0.02 24.31
CA ASP A 766 -36.23 1.30 23.90
C ASP A 766 -37.32 2.16 23.26
N LEU A 767 -37.36 3.44 23.64
CA LEU A 767 -38.16 4.45 22.98
C LEU A 767 -37.33 5.09 21.84
N VAL A 768 -37.69 4.76 20.61
CA VAL A 768 -36.95 5.15 19.40
C VAL A 768 -37.68 6.25 18.65
N LEU A 769 -36.99 7.36 18.37
CA LEU A 769 -37.54 8.50 17.66
C LEU A 769 -36.95 8.65 16.25
N ASP A 770 -37.80 8.92 15.27
CA ASP A 770 -37.40 9.53 14.01
C ASP A 770 -38.01 10.94 13.88
N PRO A 771 -37.24 12.02 14.13
CA PRO A 771 -37.72 13.40 14.01
C PRO A 771 -38.08 13.82 12.57
N TYR A 772 -37.79 12.98 11.57
CA TYR A 772 -38.09 13.21 10.16
C TYR A 772 -38.67 11.95 9.50
N VAL A 773 -39.69 11.36 10.14
CA VAL A 773 -40.14 9.97 9.91
C VAL A 773 -40.55 9.65 8.47
N GLY A 774 -41.06 10.62 7.71
CA GLY A 774 -41.43 10.41 6.32
C GLY A 774 -42.46 9.29 6.14
N SER A 775 -42.06 8.19 5.49
CA SER A 775 -42.93 7.01 5.32
C SER A 775 -42.74 5.93 6.40
N GLY A 776 -41.95 6.20 7.44
CA GLY A 776 -41.70 5.29 8.56
C GLY A 776 -40.76 4.11 8.27
N SER A 777 -39.95 4.17 7.20
CA SER A 777 -39.06 3.04 6.84
C SER A 777 -38.01 2.70 7.89
N ILE A 778 -37.52 3.70 8.64
CA ILE A 778 -36.43 3.56 9.60
C ILE A 778 -36.94 2.96 10.92
N LEU A 779 -38.17 3.30 11.30
CA LEU A 779 -38.80 2.80 12.52
C LEU A 779 -39.22 1.32 12.43
N LEU A 780 -39.53 0.79 11.24
CA LEU A 780 -39.91 -0.62 11.09
C LEU A 780 -38.82 -1.61 11.58
N PRO A 781 -37.53 -1.46 11.21
CA PRO A 781 -36.45 -2.24 11.82
C PRO A 781 -36.27 -2.02 13.32
N ALA A 782 -36.45 -0.78 13.82
CA ALA A 782 -36.36 -0.51 15.25
C ALA A 782 -37.44 -1.30 16.03
N ALA A 783 -38.68 -1.28 15.55
CA ALA A 783 -39.76 -2.10 16.09
C ALA A 783 -39.53 -3.60 15.93
N HIS A 784 -38.89 -4.03 14.83
CA HIS A 784 -38.51 -5.44 14.66
C HIS A 784 -37.54 -5.91 15.75
N PHE A 785 -36.64 -5.03 16.22
CA PHE A 785 -35.76 -5.31 17.35
C PHE A 785 -36.41 -5.04 18.72
N GLY A 786 -37.70 -4.69 18.75
CA GLY A 786 -38.50 -4.56 19.96
C GLY A 786 -38.66 -3.13 20.50
N GLY A 787 -38.10 -2.12 19.82
CA GLY A 787 -38.20 -0.72 20.21
C GLY A 787 -39.59 -0.13 19.96
N HIS A 788 -40.08 0.68 20.90
CA HIS A 788 -41.32 1.45 20.79
C HIS A 788 -41.07 2.72 19.98
N CYS A 789 -41.72 2.82 18.83
CA CYS A 789 -41.37 3.78 17.81
C CYS A 789 -42.27 5.01 17.82
N VAL A 790 -41.66 6.18 17.89
CA VAL A 790 -42.28 7.49 17.74
C VAL A 790 -41.74 8.16 16.49
N GLY A 791 -42.61 8.77 15.69
CA GLY A 791 -42.20 9.56 14.52
C GLY A 791 -42.64 11.01 14.60
N VAL A 792 -41.98 11.89 13.85
CA VAL A 792 -42.44 13.27 13.67
C VAL A 792 -42.43 13.62 12.19
N GLU A 793 -43.55 14.15 11.70
CA GLU A 793 -43.72 14.58 10.32
C GLU A 793 -44.43 15.93 10.27
N ILE A 794 -43.88 16.87 9.50
CA ILE A 794 -44.44 18.21 9.36
C ILE A 794 -45.63 18.24 8.38
N ASP A 795 -45.80 17.19 7.56
CA ASP A 795 -46.89 17.08 6.59
C ASP A 795 -48.08 16.23 7.10
N TYR A 796 -49.11 16.94 7.58
CA TYR A 796 -50.40 16.37 7.99
C TYR A 796 -51.00 15.38 6.97
N ASN A 797 -50.89 15.67 5.66
CA ASN A 797 -51.53 14.84 4.64
C ASN A 797 -50.82 13.49 4.45
N VAL A 798 -49.51 13.44 4.74
CA VAL A 798 -48.72 12.21 4.66
C VAL A 798 -49.08 11.27 5.79
N VAL A 799 -49.18 11.81 7.02
CA VAL A 799 -49.53 11.06 8.24
C VAL A 799 -50.94 10.46 8.15
N HIS A 800 -51.92 11.26 7.75
CA HIS A 800 -53.34 10.85 7.73
C HIS A 800 -53.82 10.22 6.43
N GLY A 801 -52.93 9.81 5.53
CA GLY A 801 -53.38 9.10 4.32
C GLY A 801 -54.04 9.99 3.26
N LYS A 802 -54.09 11.32 3.43
CA LYS A 802 -54.87 12.23 2.55
C LYS A 802 -54.13 12.67 1.27
N SER A 803 -52.90 12.21 1.06
CA SER A 803 -52.12 12.47 -0.17
C SER A 803 -52.40 11.47 -1.30
N LYS A 804 -51.79 11.69 -2.49
CA LYS A 804 -51.86 10.77 -3.64
C LYS A 804 -51.43 9.32 -3.26
N PRO A 805 -51.99 8.29 -3.95
CA PRO A 805 -51.60 6.90 -3.72
C PRO A 805 -50.10 6.66 -3.90
N SER A 806 -49.53 5.76 -3.08
CA SER A 806 -48.10 5.44 -3.10
C SER A 806 -47.64 4.72 -4.38
N ARG A 807 -48.57 4.04 -5.07
CA ARG A 807 -48.31 3.30 -6.31
C ARG A 807 -48.87 4.05 -7.52
N CYS A 808 -48.05 4.15 -8.58
CA CYS A 808 -48.44 4.85 -9.81
C CYS A 808 -49.55 4.16 -10.61
N THR A 809 -49.84 2.89 -10.30
CA THR A 809 -50.90 2.09 -10.92
C THR A 809 -52.24 2.21 -10.22
N ALA A 810 -52.29 2.79 -9.01
CA ALA A 810 -53.53 2.97 -8.24
C ALA A 810 -54.17 4.33 -8.54
N SER A 811 -55.49 4.34 -8.72
CA SER A 811 -56.29 5.55 -8.97
C SER A 811 -56.62 6.33 -7.69
N ALA A 812 -56.75 5.63 -6.57
CA ALA A 812 -57.03 6.19 -5.24
C ALA A 812 -56.19 5.49 -4.17
N ARG A 813 -56.00 6.15 -3.04
CA ARG A 813 -55.28 5.62 -1.87
C ARG A 813 -56.23 4.73 -1.04
N HIS A 814 -55.74 3.62 -0.49
CA HIS A 814 -56.55 2.81 0.44
C HIS A 814 -56.76 3.56 1.77
N PRO A 815 -57.92 3.44 2.46
CA PRO A 815 -58.19 4.15 3.72
C PRO A 815 -57.10 3.96 4.79
N ASP A 816 -56.53 2.76 4.86
CA ASP A 816 -55.48 2.42 5.81
C ASP A 816 -54.05 2.59 5.27
N GLU A 817 -53.82 3.23 4.11
CA GLU A 817 -52.47 3.32 3.53
C GLU A 817 -51.59 4.38 4.24
N CYS A 818 -51.21 4.13 5.49
CA CYS A 818 -50.44 5.04 6.35
C CYS A 818 -49.22 4.34 6.99
N ILE A 819 -48.46 5.08 7.82
CA ILE A 819 -47.29 4.52 8.52
C ILE A 819 -47.70 3.34 9.41
N ARG A 820 -48.79 3.49 10.19
CA ARG A 820 -49.32 2.44 11.08
C ARG A 820 -49.65 1.13 10.34
N ALA A 821 -50.18 1.21 9.12
CA ALA A 821 -50.45 0.00 8.34
C ALA A 821 -49.20 -0.77 7.93
N ASN A 822 -48.06 -0.11 7.76
CA ASN A 822 -46.80 -0.82 7.59
C ASN A 822 -46.44 -1.63 8.84
N PHE A 823 -46.65 -1.10 10.04
CA PHE A 823 -46.41 -1.85 11.29
C PHE A 823 -47.37 -3.02 11.40
N LYS A 824 -48.66 -2.80 11.13
CA LYS A 824 -49.69 -3.86 11.12
C LYS A 824 -49.35 -4.98 10.12
N GLN A 825 -48.92 -4.64 8.90
CA GLN A 825 -48.51 -5.61 7.86
C GLN A 825 -47.46 -6.60 8.37
N TYR A 826 -46.52 -6.14 9.19
CA TYR A 826 -45.42 -6.97 9.66
C TYR A 826 -45.65 -7.55 11.06
N GLY A 827 -46.83 -7.35 11.66
CA GLY A 827 -47.15 -7.81 13.03
C GLY A 827 -46.47 -7.00 14.13
N LEU A 828 -46.15 -5.73 13.85
CA LEU A 828 -45.41 -4.83 14.74
C LEU A 828 -46.29 -3.71 15.32
N GLU A 829 -47.61 -3.80 15.18
CA GLU A 829 -48.52 -2.73 15.59
C GLU A 829 -48.40 -2.36 17.08
N ALA A 830 -48.14 -3.34 17.95
CA ALA A 830 -47.90 -3.11 19.38
C ALA A 830 -46.65 -2.26 19.69
N LYS A 831 -45.75 -2.08 18.72
CA LYS A 831 -44.52 -1.27 18.82
C LYS A 831 -44.66 0.10 18.19
N TYR A 832 -45.79 0.40 17.57
CA TYR A 832 -46.10 1.73 17.05
C TYR A 832 -46.71 2.57 18.18
N VAL A 833 -45.99 3.58 18.66
CA VAL A 833 -46.50 4.51 19.67
C VAL A 833 -47.40 5.53 18.99
N ASP A 834 -46.82 6.50 18.28
CA ASP A 834 -47.54 7.34 17.32
C ASP A 834 -46.60 8.15 16.43
N VAL A 835 -47.19 8.87 15.46
CA VAL A 835 -46.51 9.87 14.64
C VAL A 835 -47.12 11.25 14.91
N LEU A 836 -46.29 12.15 15.45
CA LEU A 836 -46.68 13.52 15.76
C LEU A 836 -46.64 14.40 14.50
N VAL A 837 -47.71 15.16 14.27
CA VAL A 837 -47.72 16.20 13.23
C VAL A 837 -47.10 17.47 13.79
N ALA A 838 -45.78 17.61 13.68
CA ALA A 838 -45.03 18.71 14.28
C ALA A 838 -43.74 19.05 13.53
N ASP A 839 -43.10 20.15 13.91
CA ASP A 839 -41.76 20.54 13.46
C ASP A 839 -40.75 20.28 14.57
N SER A 840 -39.94 19.23 14.39
CA SER A 840 -38.94 18.78 15.35
C SER A 840 -37.91 19.87 15.72
N SER A 841 -37.71 20.89 14.88
CA SER A 841 -36.80 22.01 15.18
C SER A 841 -37.34 23.00 16.23
N LYS A 842 -38.64 22.93 16.56
CA LYS A 842 -39.26 23.83 17.54
C LYS A 842 -39.00 23.31 18.95
N SER A 843 -38.20 24.03 19.72
CA SER A 843 -37.88 23.68 21.11
C SER A 843 -39.10 23.63 22.04
N SER A 844 -40.20 24.29 21.70
CA SER A 844 -41.41 24.40 22.52
C SER A 844 -42.25 23.11 22.59
N ILE A 845 -42.12 22.20 21.61
CA ILE A 845 -42.85 20.91 21.64
C ILE A 845 -42.13 19.85 22.49
N TRP A 846 -40.84 20.07 22.78
CA TRP A 846 -39.99 19.13 23.49
C TRP A 846 -39.63 19.71 24.86
N THR A 847 -40.24 19.15 25.91
CA THR A 847 -39.94 19.57 27.29
C THR A 847 -38.53 19.14 27.69
N SER A 848 -37.98 19.72 28.77
CA SER A 848 -36.72 19.25 29.36
C SER A 848 -36.78 17.82 29.90
N HIS A 849 -37.97 17.21 30.03
CA HIS A 849 -38.17 15.86 30.55
C HIS A 849 -38.36 14.80 29.45
N THR A 850 -38.51 15.19 28.19
CA THR A 850 -38.65 14.23 27.09
C THR A 850 -37.32 13.50 26.90
N ARG A 851 -37.34 12.16 26.97
CA ARG A 851 -36.15 11.30 26.86
C ARG A 851 -36.39 10.14 25.90
N PHE A 852 -35.41 9.87 25.04
CA PHE A 852 -35.37 8.77 24.08
C PHE A 852 -34.07 7.99 24.23
N ASP A 853 -34.13 6.67 24.05
CA ASP A 853 -32.96 5.79 24.06
C ASP A 853 -32.17 5.91 22.76
N CYS A 854 -32.88 6.09 21.64
CA CYS A 854 -32.27 6.13 20.33
C CYS A 854 -33.00 7.10 19.40
N ILE A 855 -32.24 7.92 18.66
CA ILE A 855 -32.73 8.74 17.56
C ILE A 855 -32.15 8.15 16.27
N LEU A 856 -33.01 7.56 15.46
CA LEU A 856 -32.66 7.04 14.14
C LEU A 856 -33.33 7.90 13.10
N THR A 857 -32.54 8.61 12.30
CA THR A 857 -33.15 9.55 11.37
C THR A 857 -32.38 9.73 10.10
N ASP A 858 -33.12 10.11 9.09
CA ASP A 858 -32.57 10.44 7.81
C ASP A 858 -33.00 11.85 7.44
N PRO A 859 -32.25 12.88 7.91
CA PRO A 859 -32.66 14.25 7.76
C PRO A 859 -32.91 14.54 6.28
N PRO A 860 -33.95 15.33 5.95
CA PRO A 860 -34.39 15.52 4.58
C PRO A 860 -33.21 15.98 3.73
N TYR A 861 -32.66 15.01 3.00
CA TYR A 861 -31.51 15.30 2.20
C TYR A 861 -31.96 16.33 1.20
N GLY A 862 -31.20 17.40 1.03
CA GLY A 862 -31.24 18.25 -0.16
C GLY A 862 -31.09 17.47 -1.49
N ILE A 863 -31.10 16.14 -1.44
CA ILE A 863 -31.32 15.10 -2.43
C ILE A 863 -32.82 14.80 -2.69
N ARG A 864 -33.50 14.01 -1.86
CA ARG A 864 -34.78 13.36 -2.22
C ARG A 864 -36.03 14.20 -1.94
N GLU A 865 -36.02 15.00 -0.88
CA GLU A 865 -37.14 15.86 -0.46
C GLU A 865 -36.59 17.18 0.08
N LYS A 866 -37.31 18.29 -0.09
CA LYS A 866 -36.81 19.61 0.36
C LYS A 866 -36.91 19.68 1.89
N GLY A 867 -35.84 20.09 2.57
CA GLY A 867 -35.89 20.43 3.99
C GLY A 867 -36.85 21.61 4.22
N ALA A 868 -37.76 21.45 5.18
CA ALA A 868 -38.74 22.45 5.55
C ALA A 868 -38.83 22.58 7.08
N LYS A 869 -38.98 23.82 7.56
CA LYS A 869 -39.30 24.16 8.95
C LYS A 869 -40.45 25.15 8.99
N VAL A 870 -41.15 25.25 10.11
CA VAL A 870 -42.21 26.24 10.32
C VAL A 870 -41.59 27.60 10.64
N LYS A 871 -41.92 28.62 9.86
CA LYS A 871 -41.56 30.02 10.12
C LYS A 871 -42.80 30.91 10.13
N GLN A 872 -42.77 31.93 10.99
CA GLN A 872 -43.74 33.01 10.94
C GLN A 872 -43.47 33.86 9.70
N LYS A 873 -44.49 34.05 8.87
CA LYS A 873 -44.40 34.91 7.68
C LYS A 873 -44.81 36.31 8.10
N GLN A 874 -43.92 37.31 7.99
CA GLN A 874 -44.34 38.71 8.06
C GLN A 874 -45.24 38.99 6.86
N LEU A 875 -46.42 39.54 7.11
CA LEU A 875 -47.29 40.03 6.05
C LEU A 875 -46.60 41.23 5.40
N PRO A 876 -46.62 41.36 4.05
CA PRO A 876 -46.19 42.60 3.40
C PRO A 876 -47.05 43.76 3.91
N ASP A 877 -46.44 44.92 4.16
CA ASP A 877 -47.11 46.08 4.78
C ASP A 877 -48.43 46.48 4.09
N PHE A 878 -48.58 46.23 2.79
CA PHE A 878 -49.81 46.54 2.05
C PHE A 878 -51.01 45.64 2.37
N TRP A 879 -50.80 44.46 2.97
CA TRP A 879 -51.88 43.56 3.44
C TRP A 879 -52.40 43.94 4.83
N LEU A 880 -51.74 44.87 5.52
CA LEU A 880 -52.21 45.43 6.78
C LEU A 880 -53.26 46.51 6.46
N LEU A 881 -54.55 46.18 6.63
CA LEU A 881 -55.61 47.19 6.64
C LEU A 881 -55.30 48.21 7.73
N LYS A 882 -55.35 49.51 7.39
CA LYS A 882 -54.90 50.63 8.25
C LYS A 882 -55.55 50.69 9.64
N ASP A 883 -56.64 49.96 9.87
CA ASP A 883 -57.43 50.05 11.10
C ASP A 883 -57.63 48.70 11.83
N ARG A 884 -56.77 47.70 11.63
CA ARG A 884 -56.76 46.50 12.48
C ARG A 884 -55.39 46.31 13.13
N THR A 885 -55.37 46.30 14.47
CA THR A 885 -54.22 45.88 15.26
C THR A 885 -53.76 44.51 14.76
N ALA A 886 -52.47 44.40 14.45
CA ALA A 886 -51.83 43.26 13.80
C ALA A 886 -51.70 42.01 14.68
N GLU A 887 -52.58 41.82 15.68
CA GLU A 887 -52.33 40.89 16.77
C GLU A 887 -52.98 39.50 16.65
N THR A 888 -53.94 39.24 15.75
CA THR A 888 -54.80 38.04 15.96
C THR A 888 -55.09 37.11 14.79
N MET A 889 -54.28 37.07 13.72
CA MET A 889 -54.40 35.96 12.74
C MET A 889 -53.04 35.47 12.22
N HIS A 890 -52.41 34.58 13.00
CA HIS A 890 -51.12 34.00 12.68
C HIS A 890 -51.28 32.63 11.98
N TYR A 891 -50.97 32.59 10.68
CA TYR A 891 -50.85 31.31 9.95
C TYR A 891 -49.38 30.85 9.92
N PRO A 892 -49.04 29.70 10.54
CA PRO A 892 -47.72 29.10 10.40
C PRO A 892 -47.47 28.69 8.94
N SER A 893 -46.30 29.04 8.39
CA SER A 893 -45.94 28.73 6.99
C SER A 893 -44.68 27.86 6.92
N LYS A 894 -44.61 26.96 5.93
CA LYS A 894 -43.41 26.16 5.64
C LYS A 894 -42.34 27.07 5.00
N ALA A 895 -41.17 27.14 5.61
CA ALA A 895 -39.97 27.82 5.12
C ALA A 895 -38.87 26.81 4.77
N LYS A 896 -37.89 27.25 3.97
CA LYS A 896 -36.72 26.43 3.60
C LYS A 896 -35.86 26.16 4.84
N TYR A 897 -35.46 24.90 5.01
CA TYR A 897 -34.56 24.48 6.08
C TYR A 897 -33.21 24.09 5.46
N CYS A 898 -32.18 24.90 5.69
CA CYS A 898 -30.84 24.66 5.14
C CYS A 898 -30.19 23.46 5.85
N LEU A 899 -29.38 22.69 5.11
CA LEU A 899 -28.80 21.43 5.62
C LEU A 899 -27.91 21.65 6.85
N ASN A 900 -27.12 22.73 6.87
CA ASN A 900 -26.24 23.02 8.01
C ASN A 900 -27.04 23.31 9.27
N GLU A 901 -28.00 24.25 9.18
CA GLU A 901 -28.92 24.56 10.28
C GLU A 901 -29.64 23.30 10.75
N LEU A 902 -30.11 22.49 9.83
CA LEU A 902 -30.84 21.26 10.14
C LEU A 902 -30.00 20.27 10.94
N VAL A 903 -28.75 20.01 10.52
CA VAL A 903 -27.88 19.08 11.23
C VAL A 903 -27.46 19.66 12.58
N LEU A 904 -27.18 20.95 12.68
CA LEU A 904 -26.87 21.61 13.95
C LEU A 904 -28.04 21.55 14.93
N ASP A 905 -29.25 21.84 14.47
CA ASP A 905 -30.48 21.74 15.25
C ASP A 905 -30.77 20.30 15.65
N LEU A 906 -30.51 19.32 14.78
CA LEU A 906 -30.61 17.89 15.10
C LEU A 906 -29.63 17.49 16.22
N LEU A 907 -28.40 17.98 16.20
CA LEU A 907 -27.42 17.70 17.25
C LEU A 907 -27.83 18.33 18.59
N ASN A 908 -28.33 19.56 18.58
CA ASN A 908 -28.86 20.22 19.77
C ASN A 908 -30.08 19.47 20.32
N PHE A 909 -30.98 19.06 19.43
CA PHE A 909 -32.15 18.26 19.77
C PHE A 909 -31.76 16.91 20.40
N ALA A 910 -30.82 16.20 19.80
CA ALA A 910 -30.32 14.93 20.30
C ALA A 910 -29.60 15.09 21.65
N ALA A 911 -28.79 16.14 21.82
CA ALA A 911 -28.16 16.44 23.10
C ALA A 911 -29.19 16.72 24.21
N LYS A 912 -30.33 17.33 23.88
CA LYS A 912 -31.41 17.59 24.84
C LYS A 912 -32.26 16.35 25.15
N CYS A 913 -32.60 15.55 24.13
CA CYS A 913 -33.66 14.55 24.24
C CYS A 913 -33.15 13.10 24.32
N LEU A 914 -31.88 12.81 24.03
CA LEU A 914 -31.32 11.48 24.32
C LEU A 914 -31.05 11.32 25.82
N ILE A 915 -31.18 10.11 26.33
CA ILE A 915 -30.57 9.73 27.62
C ILE A 915 -29.04 9.69 27.49
N GLU A 916 -28.31 9.77 28.60
CA GLU A 916 -26.87 9.47 28.60
C GLU A 916 -26.64 8.02 28.18
N GLY A 917 -25.66 7.79 27.31
CA GLY A 917 -25.47 6.51 26.62
C GLY A 917 -26.37 6.29 25.40
N GLY A 918 -27.41 7.11 25.21
CA GLY A 918 -28.32 7.00 24.07
C GLY A 918 -27.66 7.34 22.73
N HIS A 919 -28.17 6.74 21.65
CA HIS A 919 -27.54 6.78 20.32
C HIS A 919 -28.28 7.74 19.37
N LEU A 920 -27.52 8.57 18.66
CA LEU A 920 -27.96 9.31 17.48
C LEU A 920 -27.35 8.69 16.23
N VAL A 921 -28.18 8.24 15.30
CA VAL A 921 -27.74 7.68 14.02
C VAL A 921 -28.40 8.40 12.86
N TYR A 922 -27.60 9.03 12.00
CA TYR A 922 -28.10 9.83 10.89
C TYR A 922 -27.21 9.80 9.65
N TRP A 923 -27.81 10.10 8.49
CA TRP A 923 -27.07 10.22 7.24
C TRP A 923 -26.72 11.68 6.91
N LEU A 924 -25.48 11.89 6.44
CA LEU A 924 -24.98 13.18 5.96
C LEU A 924 -24.53 13.07 4.50
N PRO A 925 -25.04 13.88 3.56
CA PRO A 925 -24.58 13.87 2.16
C PRO A 925 -23.20 14.54 2.02
N VAL A 926 -22.31 13.97 1.20
CA VAL A 926 -20.91 14.42 1.07
C VAL A 926 -20.37 14.35 -0.37
N TYR A 927 -19.37 15.18 -0.70
CA TYR A 927 -18.58 15.06 -1.93
C TYR A 927 -17.31 14.23 -1.69
N LYS A 928 -17.10 13.17 -2.48
CA LYS A 928 -16.00 12.21 -2.29
C LYS A 928 -14.61 12.88 -2.25
N ASN A 929 -14.36 13.85 -3.11
CA ASN A 929 -13.05 14.49 -3.23
C ASN A 929 -12.80 15.59 -2.19
N GLN A 930 -13.81 15.93 -1.39
CA GLN A 930 -13.78 17.04 -0.44
C GLN A 930 -14.13 16.62 0.99
N PHE A 931 -14.55 15.37 1.21
CA PHE A 931 -14.99 14.88 2.50
C PHE A 931 -13.81 14.49 3.41
N ASP A 932 -13.75 15.13 4.58
CA ASP A 932 -12.87 14.81 5.70
C ASP A 932 -13.74 14.60 6.95
N GLN A 933 -13.42 13.63 7.82
CA GLN A 933 -14.15 13.37 9.06
C GLN A 933 -14.12 14.58 10.01
N ALA A 934 -13.10 15.44 9.93
CA ALA A 934 -13.05 16.69 10.68
C ALA A 934 -14.21 17.65 10.34
N GLN A 935 -14.87 17.46 9.19
CA GLN A 935 -15.97 18.31 8.71
C GLN A 935 -17.35 17.90 9.23
N ILE A 936 -17.44 16.85 10.06
CA ILE A 936 -18.70 16.42 10.66
C ILE A 936 -19.09 17.43 11.77
N PRO A 937 -20.31 18.00 11.77
CA PRO A 937 -20.76 18.88 12.84
C PRO A 937 -20.62 18.23 14.22
N LYS A 938 -20.20 19.01 15.22
CA LYS A 938 -19.89 18.52 16.57
C LYS A 938 -20.83 19.14 17.60
N HIS A 939 -20.98 18.48 18.73
CA HIS A 939 -21.68 18.99 19.91
C HIS A 939 -20.96 18.51 21.17
N PRO A 940 -20.71 19.35 22.19
CA PRO A 940 -19.94 18.97 23.39
C PRO A 940 -20.47 17.75 24.16
N CYS A 941 -21.78 17.55 24.11
CA CYS A 941 -22.47 16.43 24.77
C CYS A 941 -22.57 15.14 23.93
N LEU A 942 -22.17 15.16 22.66
CA LEU A 942 -22.27 14.01 21.75
C LEU A 942 -20.88 13.60 21.25
N LYS A 943 -20.58 12.30 21.33
CA LYS A 943 -19.32 11.72 20.86
C LYS A 943 -19.56 10.84 19.64
N ILE A 944 -18.84 11.09 18.55
CA ILE A 944 -18.87 10.22 17.37
C ILE A 944 -18.31 8.84 17.73
N VAL A 945 -19.10 7.79 17.48
CA VAL A 945 -18.74 6.39 17.70
C VAL A 945 -18.25 5.75 16.40
N SER A 946 -18.95 5.97 15.30
CA SER A 946 -18.59 5.38 14.00
C SER A 946 -19.09 6.20 12.81
N THR A 947 -18.42 6.03 11.67
CA THR A 947 -18.83 6.63 10.39
C THR A 947 -18.68 5.63 9.26
N SER A 948 -19.63 5.56 8.32
CA SER A 948 -19.58 4.65 7.16
C SER A 948 -19.97 5.36 5.86
N LEU A 949 -19.03 5.45 4.90
CA LEU A 949 -19.25 6.10 3.60
C LEU A 949 -19.89 5.15 2.59
N GLN A 950 -21.07 5.52 2.09
CA GLN A 950 -21.69 4.90 0.92
C GLN A 950 -21.51 5.79 -0.30
N LEU A 951 -20.78 5.31 -1.30
CA LEU A 951 -20.66 5.98 -2.59
C LEU A 951 -21.95 5.83 -3.40
N LEU A 952 -22.51 6.96 -3.82
CA LEU A 952 -23.68 7.00 -4.72
C LEU A 952 -23.25 7.17 -6.18
N THR A 953 -22.15 7.89 -6.41
CA THR A 953 -21.52 8.11 -7.72
C THR A 953 -20.00 8.23 -7.54
N LYS A 954 -19.25 8.47 -8.63
CA LYS A 954 -17.79 8.74 -8.54
C LYS A 954 -17.45 10.02 -7.75
N THR A 955 -18.39 10.96 -7.64
CA THR A 955 -18.16 12.29 -7.03
C THR A 955 -18.96 12.54 -5.76
N TYR A 956 -20.12 11.89 -5.59
CA TYR A 956 -21.02 12.08 -4.44
C TYR A 956 -21.17 10.78 -3.64
N GLY A 957 -21.28 10.93 -2.33
CA GLY A 957 -21.64 9.87 -1.40
C GLY A 957 -22.54 10.39 -0.28
N ARG A 958 -22.83 9.51 0.66
CA ARG A 958 -23.40 9.87 1.96
C ARG A 958 -22.70 9.08 3.05
N VAL A 959 -22.58 9.66 4.22
CA VAL A 959 -21.90 9.08 5.37
C VAL A 959 -22.95 8.80 6.43
N LEU A 960 -23.03 7.55 6.88
CA LEU A 960 -23.79 7.18 8.06
C LEU A 960 -22.94 7.56 9.26
N ILE A 961 -23.49 8.35 10.17
CA ILE A 961 -22.82 8.84 11.36
C ILE A 961 -23.58 8.28 12.55
N SER A 962 -22.83 7.71 13.50
CA SER A 962 -23.34 7.29 14.80
C SER A 962 -22.63 8.07 15.89
N MET A 963 -23.42 8.66 16.79
CA MET A 963 -22.96 9.40 17.96
C MET A 963 -23.65 8.87 19.20
N VAL A 964 -22.97 8.98 20.35
CA VAL A 964 -23.53 8.64 21.67
C VAL A 964 -23.51 9.88 22.55
N LYS A 965 -24.58 10.08 23.32
CA LYS A 965 -24.62 11.14 24.34
C LYS A 965 -23.76 10.75 25.53
N ILE A 966 -22.81 11.61 25.88
CA ILE A 966 -21.82 11.35 26.94
C ILE A 966 -22.11 12.09 28.24
N ARG A 967 -22.92 13.15 28.20
CA ARG A 967 -23.37 13.92 29.37
C ARG A 967 -24.58 14.79 29.03
N GLU A 968 -25.29 15.29 30.04
CA GLU A 968 -26.27 16.36 29.90
C GLU A 968 -25.62 17.74 29.56
N PRO A 969 -26.33 18.64 28.83
CA PRO A 969 -25.88 20.02 28.59
C PRO A 969 -25.85 20.84 29.90
N MET A 970 -24.72 21.49 30.19
CA MET A 970 -24.49 22.19 31.46
C MET A 970 -24.77 23.70 31.39
N SER A 971 -24.73 24.30 30.21
CA SER A 971 -24.97 25.73 30.02
C SER A 971 -25.59 26.01 28.65
N HIS A 972 -26.10 27.24 28.44
CA HIS A 972 -26.59 27.68 27.13
C HIS A 972 -25.48 27.70 26.06
N ASN A 973 -24.19 27.63 26.46
CA ASN A 973 -23.05 27.58 25.56
C ASN A 973 -22.73 26.17 25.02
N ASP A 974 -23.33 25.11 25.59
CA ASP A 974 -23.26 23.76 25.02
C ASP A 974 -24.17 23.68 23.78
N GLN A 975 -23.71 24.26 22.67
CA GLN A 975 -24.40 24.26 21.38
C GLN A 975 -23.58 23.48 20.35
N SER A 976 -24.26 23.00 19.33
CA SER A 976 -23.63 22.40 18.16
C SER A 976 -22.84 23.44 17.37
N PHE A 977 -21.71 23.02 16.81
CA PHE A 977 -20.81 23.91 16.08
C PHE A 977 -20.09 23.19 14.92
N LEU A 978 -19.45 23.99 14.09
CA LEU A 978 -18.57 23.61 12.99
C LEU A 978 -17.20 24.25 13.25
N GLU A 979 -16.09 23.55 12.99
CA GLU A 979 -14.74 24.12 13.19
C GLU A 979 -14.38 25.18 12.12
N ASP A 980 -13.66 26.24 12.51
CA ASP A 980 -13.52 27.55 11.83
C ASP A 980 -12.81 27.58 10.45
N ASN A 981 -12.47 26.45 9.84
CA ASN A 981 -11.96 26.40 8.45
C ASN A 981 -13.01 25.94 7.42
N TYR A 982 -14.28 25.92 7.81
CA TYR A 982 -15.37 25.33 7.03
C TYR A 982 -16.27 26.35 6.32
N LEU A 983 -16.42 27.56 6.88
CA LEU A 983 -17.38 28.55 6.36
C LEU A 983 -17.13 28.88 4.88
N GLN A 984 -15.88 28.84 4.40
CA GLN A 984 -15.58 29.13 2.99
C GLN A 984 -15.89 28.00 2.00
N ASN A 985 -15.86 26.72 2.40
CA ASN A 985 -16.15 25.61 1.48
C ASN A 985 -17.62 25.22 1.43
N ILE A 986 -18.41 25.66 2.42
CA ILE A 986 -19.83 25.35 2.52
C ILE A 986 -20.72 26.57 2.29
N HIS A 987 -20.25 27.80 2.53
CA HIS A 987 -20.82 28.95 1.82
C HIS A 987 -20.76 28.73 0.31
N ASN A 988 -19.70 28.11 -0.21
CA ASN A 988 -19.64 27.68 -1.62
C ASN A 988 -20.63 26.56 -2.02
N LEU A 989 -21.32 25.90 -1.07
CA LEU A 989 -22.42 24.97 -1.34
C LEU A 989 -23.78 25.68 -1.41
N CYS A 990 -23.91 26.89 -0.83
CA CYS A 990 -25.12 27.71 -0.82
C CYS A 990 -25.06 28.94 -1.74
N ASP A 991 -23.88 29.54 -1.97
CA ASP A 991 -23.68 30.81 -2.67
C ASP A 991 -23.14 30.67 -4.11
N TYR A 992 -22.70 29.49 -4.55
CA TYR A 992 -22.42 29.22 -5.99
C TYR A 992 -23.70 29.02 -6.82
N ILE A 993 -24.85 29.32 -6.21
CA ILE A 993 -26.16 29.46 -6.84
C ILE A 993 -26.50 30.95 -6.70
N GLU A 994 -26.55 31.67 -7.83
CA GLU A 994 -26.87 33.11 -7.86
C GLU A 994 -28.09 33.49 -6.98
N PRO A 995 -28.14 34.72 -6.44
CA PRO A 995 -29.10 35.12 -5.40
C PRO A 995 -30.59 35.09 -5.81
N GLU A 996 -30.90 34.92 -7.10
CA GLU A 996 -32.28 35.06 -7.60
C GLU A 996 -33.06 33.75 -7.81
N THR A 997 -32.51 32.57 -7.51
CA THR A 997 -33.24 31.31 -7.70
C THR A 997 -33.12 30.35 -6.52
N SER A 998 -33.61 30.78 -5.35
CA SER A 998 -33.59 30.03 -4.09
C SER A 998 -34.51 28.80 -4.01
N GLU A 999 -35.00 28.26 -5.13
CA GLU A 999 -36.02 27.20 -5.13
C GLU A 999 -35.55 25.74 -5.26
N TRP A 1000 -34.29 25.39 -5.53
CA TRP A 1000 -34.00 24.02 -6.02
C TRP A 1000 -32.79 23.30 -5.41
N VAL A 1001 -32.82 23.01 -4.09
CA VAL A 1001 -31.94 21.99 -3.50
C VAL A 1001 -32.73 20.66 -3.40
N ARG A 1002 -32.64 19.86 -4.47
CA ARG A 1002 -33.03 18.42 -4.57
C ARG A 1002 -32.05 17.70 -5.54
N ILE A 1003 -31.04 16.98 -5.06
CA ILE A 1003 -30.21 15.96 -5.80
C ILE A 1003 -31.07 14.76 -6.33
N SER A 1004 -32.38 14.77 -6.12
CA SER A 1004 -33.38 13.85 -6.68
C SER A 1004 -34.71 14.58 -6.91
N ARG A 1005 -34.66 15.68 -7.68
CA ARG A 1005 -35.75 15.95 -8.63
C ARG A 1005 -35.28 15.86 -10.06
N ASP A 1006 -34.38 14.91 -10.31
CA ASP A 1006 -34.05 14.63 -11.69
C ASP A 1006 -35.17 13.81 -12.36
N HIS A 1007 -36.03 14.51 -13.11
CA HIS A 1007 -36.98 13.90 -14.03
C HIS A 1007 -36.29 12.89 -14.99
N TRP A 1008 -34.96 12.97 -15.13
CA TRP A 1008 -34.14 12.17 -16.05
C TRP A 1008 -33.85 10.76 -15.56
N HIS A 1009 -34.13 10.43 -14.29
CA HIS A 1009 -33.99 9.07 -13.75
C HIS A 1009 -35.33 8.38 -13.52
N LYS A 1010 -36.45 9.09 -13.68
CA LYS A 1010 -37.80 8.51 -13.69
C LYS A 1010 -38.09 7.89 -15.07
N ARG A 1011 -38.64 6.68 -15.09
CA ARG A 1011 -39.14 6.05 -16.32
C ARG A 1011 -40.43 6.77 -16.77
N ARG A 1012 -40.75 6.75 -18.07
CA ARG A 1012 -42.06 7.17 -18.60
C ARG A 1012 -43.15 6.29 -17.97
N LYS A 1013 -44.43 6.70 -18.01
CA LYS A 1013 -45.56 5.83 -17.61
C LYS A 1013 -45.54 4.46 -18.33
N THR A 1014 -44.88 4.37 -19.49
CA THR A 1014 -44.67 3.15 -20.29
C THR A 1014 -43.40 2.33 -19.96
N GLY A 1015 -42.61 2.70 -18.93
CA GLY A 1015 -41.44 1.92 -18.48
C GLY A 1015 -40.08 2.25 -19.13
N GLY A 1016 -40.01 3.07 -20.19
CA GLY A 1016 -38.74 3.51 -20.80
C GLY A 1016 -38.03 4.67 -20.06
N LYS A 1017 -36.69 4.75 -20.10
CA LYS A 1017 -35.92 5.87 -19.48
C LYS A 1017 -36.30 7.23 -20.09
N ARG A 1018 -36.50 8.27 -19.26
CA ARG A 1018 -36.72 9.66 -19.71
C ARG A 1018 -35.39 10.32 -20.08
N LYS A 1019 -35.41 11.19 -21.09
CA LYS A 1019 -34.21 11.85 -21.65
C LYS A 1019 -33.98 13.20 -20.95
N PRO A 1020 -32.73 13.60 -20.63
CA PRO A 1020 -32.44 14.88 -20.00
C PRO A 1020 -32.95 16.12 -20.74
N LEU A 1021 -33.70 16.96 -20.03
CA LEU A 1021 -34.10 18.32 -20.43
C LEU A 1021 -33.08 19.34 -19.90
N HIS A 1022 -31.92 19.42 -20.54
CA HIS A 1022 -30.97 20.50 -20.28
C HIS A 1022 -31.52 21.80 -20.90
N LYS A 1023 -31.76 22.87 -20.10
CA LYS A 1023 -31.69 24.23 -20.66
C LYS A 1023 -30.23 24.43 -21.04
N LYS A 1024 -29.95 24.43 -22.35
CA LYS A 1024 -28.61 24.61 -22.89
C LYS A 1024 -28.03 25.92 -22.29
N ARG A 1025 -26.99 25.86 -21.46
CA ARG A 1025 -26.26 27.07 -21.01
C ARG A 1025 -25.84 27.84 -22.27
N LYS A 1026 -25.81 29.18 -22.27
CA LYS A 1026 -25.61 29.94 -23.52
C LYS A 1026 -24.31 29.57 -24.28
N TYR A 1027 -23.29 29.09 -23.57
CA TYR A 1027 -22.03 28.56 -24.14
C TYR A 1027 -22.07 27.06 -24.51
N GLU A 1028 -23.05 26.30 -24.00
CA GLU A 1028 -23.38 24.90 -24.31
C GLU A 1028 -24.52 24.77 -25.34
N LEU A 1029 -25.18 25.88 -25.70
CA LEU A 1029 -26.11 25.95 -26.81
C LEU A 1029 -25.42 25.38 -28.04
N GLY A 1030 -25.83 24.17 -28.42
CA GLY A 1030 -25.41 23.58 -29.68
C GLY A 1030 -25.74 24.58 -30.77
N ARG A 1031 -24.71 25.12 -31.42
CA ARG A 1031 -24.86 25.95 -32.60
C ARG A 1031 -25.65 25.15 -33.65
N PRO A 1032 -26.39 25.83 -34.54
CA PRO A 1032 -26.96 25.19 -35.72
C PRO A 1032 -25.92 24.28 -36.37
N PRO A 1033 -26.28 23.02 -36.69
CA PRO A 1033 -25.33 22.08 -37.27
C PRO A 1033 -24.65 22.74 -38.47
N ALA A 1034 -23.33 22.66 -38.52
CA ALA A 1034 -22.54 23.29 -39.58
C ALA A 1034 -22.75 22.66 -40.97
N MET A 1035 -23.70 21.71 -41.07
CA MET A 1035 -23.91 20.85 -42.24
C MET A 1035 -22.61 20.25 -42.74
N THR A 1036 -21.81 19.70 -41.81
CA THR A 1036 -20.47 19.18 -42.08
C THR A 1036 -20.51 18.22 -43.25
N LYS A 1037 -19.83 18.56 -44.35
CA LYS A 1037 -19.80 17.75 -45.56
C LYS A 1037 -18.62 16.79 -45.54
N LEU A 1038 -18.77 15.68 -46.23
CA LEU A 1038 -17.63 14.85 -46.58
C LEU A 1038 -16.70 15.63 -47.52
N GLY A 1039 -15.41 15.69 -47.20
CA GLY A 1039 -14.39 16.39 -48.02
C GLY A 1039 -13.16 16.81 -47.21
N SER A 1040 -12.20 17.45 -47.86
CA SER A 1040 -10.93 17.85 -47.25
C SER A 1040 -11.11 18.58 -45.92
N LYS A 1041 -10.33 18.19 -44.90
CA LYS A 1041 -10.53 18.62 -43.51
C LYS A 1041 -10.52 20.15 -43.38
N ARG A 1042 -11.66 20.74 -43.02
CA ARG A 1042 -11.81 22.18 -42.71
C ARG A 1042 -12.51 22.36 -41.37
N ILE A 1043 -11.77 22.80 -40.35
CA ILE A 1043 -12.27 23.01 -38.99
C ILE A 1043 -11.97 24.45 -38.58
N HIS A 1044 -13.00 25.17 -38.13
CA HIS A 1044 -12.85 26.49 -37.54
C HIS A 1044 -12.89 26.42 -36.02
N ILE A 1045 -12.02 27.19 -35.36
CA ILE A 1045 -12.08 27.41 -33.91
C ILE A 1045 -12.93 28.66 -33.68
N VAL A 1046 -13.96 28.54 -32.85
CA VAL A 1046 -14.88 29.63 -32.56
C VAL A 1046 -14.93 29.92 -31.07
N ARG A 1047 -14.74 31.17 -30.70
CA ARG A 1047 -14.87 31.65 -29.32
C ARG A 1047 -16.35 31.62 -28.92
N VAL A 1048 -16.64 31.13 -27.71
CA VAL A 1048 -17.98 31.16 -27.10
C VAL A 1048 -17.98 32.10 -25.89
N ARG A 1049 -19.16 32.52 -25.43
CA ARG A 1049 -19.28 33.36 -24.21
C ARG A 1049 -18.62 32.64 -23.01
N GLY A 1050 -17.88 33.39 -22.19
CA GLY A 1050 -17.08 32.85 -21.09
C GLY A 1050 -15.63 32.48 -21.48
N GLY A 1051 -15.08 33.04 -22.56
CA GLY A 1051 -13.66 32.89 -22.93
C GLY A 1051 -13.28 31.55 -23.59
N ASN A 1052 -14.10 30.52 -23.46
CA ASN A 1052 -13.84 29.18 -24.00
C ASN A 1052 -13.88 29.13 -25.55
N ARG A 1053 -13.16 28.17 -26.15
CA ARG A 1053 -13.10 27.94 -27.60
C ARG A 1053 -13.72 26.58 -27.96
N LYS A 1054 -14.45 26.49 -29.07
CA LYS A 1054 -15.03 25.24 -29.61
C LYS A 1054 -14.65 25.01 -31.07
N TYR A 1055 -14.51 23.75 -31.48
CA TYR A 1055 -14.22 23.36 -32.86
C TYR A 1055 -15.50 23.17 -33.67
N ARG A 1056 -15.56 23.73 -34.88
CA ARG A 1056 -16.66 23.59 -35.83
C ARG A 1056 -16.11 23.01 -37.13
N ALA A 1057 -16.38 21.73 -37.40
CA ALA A 1057 -16.03 21.12 -38.68
C ALA A 1057 -17.02 21.53 -39.77
N LEU A 1058 -16.51 22.09 -40.86
CA LEU A 1058 -17.25 22.32 -42.10
C LEU A 1058 -17.10 21.15 -43.06
N ARG A 1059 -15.91 20.56 -43.11
CA ARG A 1059 -15.60 19.38 -43.92
C ARG A 1059 -14.69 18.42 -43.16
N LEU A 1060 -14.93 17.13 -43.28
CA LEU A 1060 -14.08 16.06 -42.75
C LEU A 1060 -14.01 14.92 -43.76
N GLU A 1061 -12.83 14.32 -43.90
CA GLU A 1061 -12.61 13.15 -44.77
C GLU A 1061 -12.21 11.90 -43.98
N THR A 1062 -11.87 12.04 -42.70
CA THR A 1062 -11.44 10.94 -41.82
C THR A 1062 -12.12 11.01 -40.46
N GLY A 1063 -12.24 9.85 -39.80
CA GLY A 1063 -12.76 9.70 -38.45
C GLY A 1063 -12.09 8.53 -37.72
N ASN A 1064 -12.22 8.49 -36.38
CA ASN A 1064 -11.77 7.34 -35.59
C ASN A 1064 -12.94 6.40 -35.35
N TYR A 1065 -12.80 5.15 -35.78
CA TYR A 1065 -13.84 4.14 -35.67
C TYR A 1065 -13.35 2.98 -34.81
N SER A 1066 -14.20 2.49 -33.91
CA SER A 1066 -13.93 1.30 -33.10
C SER A 1066 -14.55 0.05 -33.73
N TRP A 1067 -13.79 -1.04 -33.80
CA TRP A 1067 -14.30 -2.38 -34.07
C TRP A 1067 -14.64 -3.03 -32.73
N GLY A 1068 -15.94 -3.23 -32.48
CA GLY A 1068 -16.48 -3.64 -31.18
C GLY A 1068 -16.01 -5.01 -30.72
N SER A 1069 -16.15 -6.03 -31.57
CA SER A 1069 -15.75 -7.41 -31.25
C SER A 1069 -14.25 -7.55 -30.95
N GLU A 1070 -13.42 -6.78 -31.66
CA GLU A 1070 -11.95 -6.89 -31.59
C GLU A 1070 -11.31 -5.92 -30.58
N GLY A 1071 -12.07 -5.00 -29.99
CA GLY A 1071 -11.54 -4.01 -29.04
C GLY A 1071 -10.49 -3.07 -29.64
N CYS A 1072 -10.50 -2.84 -30.95
CA CYS A 1072 -9.51 -2.00 -31.65
C CYS A 1072 -10.14 -0.72 -32.21
N THR A 1073 -9.38 0.37 -32.30
CA THR A 1073 -9.84 1.63 -32.91
C THR A 1073 -8.83 2.09 -33.96
N ARG A 1074 -9.32 2.49 -35.13
CA ARG A 1074 -8.48 2.97 -36.22
C ARG A 1074 -9.02 4.25 -36.81
N LYS A 1075 -8.10 5.14 -37.16
CA LYS A 1075 -8.41 6.30 -37.98
C LYS A 1075 -8.54 5.83 -39.42
N THR A 1076 -9.70 6.07 -40.02
CA THR A 1076 -9.98 5.63 -41.38
C THR A 1076 -10.66 6.74 -42.18
N ARG A 1077 -10.54 6.65 -43.51
CA ARG A 1077 -11.19 7.55 -44.46
C ARG A 1077 -12.68 7.22 -44.52
N ILE A 1078 -13.50 8.26 -44.47
CA ILE A 1078 -14.93 8.16 -44.74
C ILE A 1078 -15.11 8.25 -46.25
N ILE A 1079 -15.71 7.22 -46.85
CA ILE A 1079 -15.90 7.10 -48.29
C ILE A 1079 -17.25 7.68 -48.68
N ASP A 1080 -18.31 7.33 -47.95
CA ASP A 1080 -19.65 7.77 -48.29
C ASP A 1080 -20.60 7.84 -47.07
N VAL A 1081 -21.68 8.62 -47.17
CA VAL A 1081 -22.85 8.57 -46.29
C VAL A 1081 -23.94 7.81 -47.02
N VAL A 1082 -24.34 6.64 -46.51
CA VAL A 1082 -25.26 5.71 -47.21
C VAL A 1082 -26.65 5.65 -46.59
N TYR A 1083 -26.76 5.97 -45.30
CA TYR A 1083 -28.06 5.97 -44.63
C TYR A 1083 -28.13 7.02 -43.53
N ASN A 1084 -29.28 7.69 -43.45
CA ASN A 1084 -29.61 8.60 -42.39
C ASN A 1084 -31.09 8.42 -42.05
N ALA A 1085 -31.38 8.13 -40.78
CA ALA A 1085 -32.76 7.86 -40.35
C ALA A 1085 -33.66 9.10 -40.37
N SER A 1086 -33.08 10.32 -40.34
CA SER A 1086 -33.83 11.57 -40.17
C SER A 1086 -34.19 12.26 -41.48
N ASN A 1087 -33.31 12.26 -42.49
CA ASN A 1087 -33.58 12.91 -43.77
C ASN A 1087 -32.70 12.34 -44.90
N ASN A 1088 -33.32 11.96 -46.02
CA ASN A 1088 -32.65 11.45 -47.21
C ASN A 1088 -31.75 12.50 -47.90
N GLU A 1089 -32.08 13.80 -47.78
CA GLU A 1089 -31.25 14.88 -48.31
C GLU A 1089 -29.86 14.93 -47.67
N LEU A 1090 -29.70 14.44 -46.42
CA LEU A 1090 -28.40 14.36 -45.76
C LEU A 1090 -27.52 13.26 -46.38
N VAL A 1091 -28.13 12.21 -46.92
CA VAL A 1091 -27.45 11.15 -47.68
C VAL A 1091 -27.06 11.69 -49.06
N ARG A 1092 -28.01 12.33 -49.78
CA ARG A 1092 -27.76 12.94 -51.10
C ARG A 1092 -26.63 13.95 -51.05
N THR A 1093 -26.62 14.79 -50.02
CA THR A 1093 -25.65 15.87 -49.88
C THR A 1093 -24.42 15.49 -49.04
N LYS A 1094 -24.19 14.19 -48.77
CA LYS A 1094 -22.99 13.66 -48.09
C LYS A 1094 -22.68 14.35 -46.74
N THR A 1095 -23.72 14.58 -45.95
CA THR A 1095 -23.62 15.32 -44.67
C THR A 1095 -23.32 14.38 -43.51
N LEU A 1096 -22.25 14.67 -42.78
CA LEU A 1096 -21.80 13.92 -41.61
C LEU A 1096 -22.51 14.41 -40.34
N VAL A 1097 -23.47 13.63 -39.85
CA VAL A 1097 -24.20 13.90 -38.60
C VAL A 1097 -24.16 12.68 -37.68
N LYS A 1098 -24.50 12.88 -36.40
CA LYS A 1098 -24.63 11.78 -35.45
C LYS A 1098 -25.66 10.76 -35.96
N SER A 1099 -25.33 9.49 -35.84
CA SER A 1099 -26.13 8.34 -36.28
C SER A 1099 -26.31 8.22 -37.79
N ALA A 1100 -25.54 8.98 -38.59
CA ALA A 1100 -25.40 8.68 -40.01
C ALA A 1100 -24.58 7.39 -40.16
N ILE A 1101 -25.08 6.48 -41.00
CA ILE A 1101 -24.33 5.29 -41.40
C ILE A 1101 -23.49 5.66 -42.61
N VAL A 1102 -22.20 5.45 -42.45
CA VAL A 1102 -21.18 5.79 -43.42
C VAL A 1102 -20.46 4.53 -43.88
N VAL A 1103 -19.93 4.60 -45.09
CA VAL A 1103 -18.96 3.63 -45.60
C VAL A 1103 -17.58 4.17 -45.28
N ILE A 1104 -16.74 3.36 -44.64
CA ILE A 1104 -15.36 3.70 -44.30
C ILE A 1104 -14.40 2.72 -44.99
N ASP A 1105 -13.16 3.14 -45.16
CA ASP A 1105 -12.09 2.28 -45.69
C ASP A 1105 -11.74 1.17 -44.68
N ALA A 1106 -11.78 -0.08 -45.16
CA ALA A 1106 -11.48 -1.27 -44.36
C ALA A 1106 -9.98 -1.50 -44.15
N THR A 1107 -9.12 -0.87 -44.97
CA THR A 1107 -7.67 -1.16 -45.04
C THR A 1107 -6.97 -1.05 -43.68
N PRO A 1108 -7.18 0.01 -42.87
CA PRO A 1108 -6.54 0.12 -41.56
C PRO A 1108 -6.95 -0.98 -40.57
N PHE A 1109 -8.15 -1.53 -40.71
CA PHE A 1109 -8.64 -2.63 -39.87
C PHE A 1109 -8.16 -3.99 -40.38
N ARG A 1110 -8.11 -4.18 -41.71
CA ARG A 1110 -7.53 -5.37 -42.34
C ARG A 1110 -6.07 -5.54 -41.96
N GLN A 1111 -5.25 -4.50 -42.13
CA GLN A 1111 -3.83 -4.51 -41.76
C GLN A 1111 -3.62 -4.80 -40.29
N TRP A 1112 -4.49 -4.28 -39.41
CA TRP A 1112 -4.39 -4.60 -38.00
C TRP A 1112 -4.71 -6.07 -37.72
N TYR A 1113 -5.79 -6.60 -38.29
CA TYR A 1113 -6.22 -7.98 -38.11
C TYR A 1113 -5.15 -8.96 -38.61
N GLU A 1114 -4.62 -8.73 -39.82
CA GLU A 1114 -3.57 -9.58 -40.43
C GLU A 1114 -2.30 -9.58 -39.59
N ASN A 1115 -1.90 -8.44 -39.02
CA ASN A 1115 -0.76 -8.37 -38.09
C ASN A 1115 -1.05 -8.97 -36.71
N HIS A 1116 -2.30 -8.89 -36.23
CA HIS A 1116 -2.68 -9.34 -34.88
C HIS A 1116 -2.79 -10.87 -34.80
N TYR A 1117 -3.38 -11.48 -35.83
CA TYR A 1117 -3.69 -12.92 -35.91
C TYR A 1117 -2.78 -13.71 -36.85
N ALA A 1118 -2.00 -13.03 -37.71
CA ALA A 1118 -1.25 -13.67 -38.80
C ALA A 1118 -2.15 -14.60 -39.64
N LEU A 1119 -3.35 -14.10 -39.97
CA LEU A 1119 -4.36 -14.74 -40.80
C LEU A 1119 -4.95 -13.70 -41.78
N PRO A 1120 -5.24 -14.09 -43.03
CA PRO A 1120 -5.90 -13.21 -43.99
C PRO A 1120 -7.37 -12.99 -43.59
N ILE A 1121 -7.93 -11.82 -43.94
CA ILE A 1121 -9.37 -11.52 -43.77
C ILE A 1121 -9.95 -10.87 -45.03
N GLY A 1122 -11.13 -11.35 -45.45
CA GLY A 1122 -11.87 -10.77 -46.57
C GLY A 1122 -11.13 -10.83 -47.91
N ARG A 1123 -10.60 -11.99 -48.29
CA ARG A 1123 -10.05 -12.24 -49.63
C ARG A 1123 -10.94 -13.21 -50.41
N LYS A 1124 -11.03 -13.04 -51.73
CA LYS A 1124 -11.69 -14.04 -52.61
C LYS A 1124 -10.87 -15.33 -52.59
N LYS A 1125 -11.53 -16.49 -52.55
CA LYS A 1125 -10.86 -17.81 -52.68
C LYS A 1125 -10.01 -17.81 -53.97
N GLY A 1126 -8.70 -18.00 -53.84
CA GLY A 1126 -7.75 -18.05 -54.97
C GLY A 1126 -6.99 -16.76 -55.32
N ALA A 1127 -7.14 -15.67 -54.58
CA ALA A 1127 -6.36 -14.44 -54.82
C ALA A 1127 -4.87 -14.61 -54.46
N LYS A 1128 -3.95 -14.32 -55.41
CA LYS A 1128 -2.49 -14.34 -55.17
C LYS A 1128 -2.11 -13.28 -54.12
N LEU A 1129 -1.28 -13.69 -53.15
CA LEU A 1129 -0.68 -12.81 -52.15
C LEU A 1129 0.42 -11.96 -52.81
N THR A 1130 0.59 -10.72 -52.35
CA THR A 1130 1.76 -9.91 -52.75
C THR A 1130 3.00 -10.34 -51.95
N GLU A 1131 4.22 -10.11 -52.47
CA GLU A 1131 5.47 -10.48 -51.78
C GLU A 1131 5.56 -9.92 -50.35
N GLN A 1132 5.04 -8.70 -50.11
CA GLN A 1132 4.99 -8.09 -48.78
C GLN A 1132 4.02 -8.82 -47.83
N GLU A 1133 2.93 -9.39 -48.34
CA GLU A 1133 1.96 -10.14 -47.55
C GLU A 1133 2.46 -11.54 -47.24
N GLU A 1134 3.12 -12.21 -48.20
CA GLU A 1134 3.78 -13.50 -47.95
C GLU A 1134 4.87 -13.37 -46.89
N ALA A 1135 5.65 -12.29 -46.91
CA ALA A 1135 6.64 -12.00 -45.88
C ALA A 1135 6.02 -11.85 -44.48
N ILE A 1136 4.83 -11.26 -44.35
CA ILE A 1136 4.12 -11.14 -43.06
C ILE A 1136 3.63 -12.51 -42.60
N PHE A 1137 3.08 -13.34 -43.48
CA PHE A 1137 2.57 -14.65 -43.07
C PHE A 1137 3.69 -15.65 -42.77
N ASN A 1138 4.78 -15.63 -43.55
CA ASN A 1138 5.91 -16.57 -43.48
C ASN A 1138 7.13 -16.05 -42.69
N ALA A 1139 7.02 -14.88 -42.04
CA ALA A 1139 8.09 -14.36 -41.19
C ALA A 1139 8.51 -15.38 -40.11
N THR A 1140 9.81 -15.65 -40.02
CA THR A 1140 10.43 -16.44 -38.96
C THR A 1140 10.20 -15.74 -37.63
N ARG A 1141 9.57 -16.43 -36.68
CA ARG A 1141 9.19 -15.86 -35.37
C ARG A 1141 9.78 -16.71 -34.25
N SER A 1142 10.01 -16.09 -33.09
CA SER A 1142 10.46 -16.84 -31.91
C SER A 1142 9.35 -17.77 -31.40
N LYS A 1143 9.74 -18.88 -30.75
CA LYS A 1143 8.79 -19.84 -30.12
C LYS A 1143 7.77 -19.16 -29.19
N ALA A 1144 8.18 -18.09 -28.51
CA ALA A 1144 7.29 -17.29 -27.66
C ALA A 1144 6.24 -16.50 -28.47
N ALA A 1145 6.64 -15.91 -29.61
CA ALA A 1145 5.74 -15.22 -30.51
C ALA A 1145 4.77 -16.18 -31.20
N GLU A 1146 5.21 -17.38 -31.58
CA GLU A 1146 4.36 -18.44 -32.12
C GLU A 1146 3.30 -18.90 -31.11
N LYS A 1147 3.70 -19.16 -29.86
CA LYS A 1147 2.76 -19.52 -28.79
C LYS A 1147 1.72 -18.41 -28.52
N LYS A 1148 2.12 -17.14 -28.65
CA LYS A 1148 1.23 -15.98 -28.52
C LYS A 1148 0.24 -15.87 -29.70
N LEU A 1149 0.69 -16.12 -30.92
CA LEU A 1149 -0.17 -16.16 -32.10
C LEU A 1149 -1.15 -17.33 -32.07
N ALA A 1150 -0.68 -18.52 -31.67
CA ALA A 1150 -1.53 -19.71 -31.52
C ALA A 1150 -2.70 -19.45 -30.56
N LYS A 1151 -2.43 -18.81 -29.41
CA LYS A 1151 -3.48 -18.40 -28.46
C LYS A 1151 -4.48 -17.39 -29.05
N ARG A 1152 -4.01 -16.42 -29.84
CA ARG A 1152 -4.88 -15.40 -30.46
C ARG A 1152 -5.75 -15.99 -31.57
N ARG A 1153 -5.22 -16.92 -32.37
CA ARG A 1153 -5.96 -17.55 -33.47
C ARG A 1153 -7.25 -18.26 -33.02
N ILE A 1154 -7.34 -18.68 -31.76
CA ILE A 1154 -8.54 -19.28 -31.17
C ILE A 1154 -9.77 -18.35 -31.29
N THR A 1155 -9.58 -17.03 -31.15
CA THR A 1155 -10.67 -16.04 -31.18
C THR A 1155 -10.74 -15.27 -32.51
N ALA A 1156 -9.98 -15.66 -33.53
CA ALA A 1156 -9.87 -14.90 -34.77
C ALA A 1156 -11.16 -14.93 -35.63
N LYS A 1157 -12.14 -15.77 -35.33
CA LYS A 1157 -13.31 -15.94 -36.19
C LYS A 1157 -14.17 -14.67 -36.25
N VAL A 1158 -14.26 -14.07 -37.42
CA VAL A 1158 -15.14 -12.91 -37.71
C VAL A 1158 -16.48 -13.39 -38.27
N GLU A 1159 -17.54 -12.62 -38.02
CA GLU A 1159 -18.88 -12.91 -38.53
C GLU A 1159 -18.94 -12.83 -40.06
N PRO A 1160 -19.62 -13.78 -40.76
CA PRO A 1160 -19.64 -13.84 -42.22
C PRO A 1160 -20.08 -12.55 -42.92
N ALA A 1161 -21.09 -11.85 -42.39
CA ALA A 1161 -21.61 -10.61 -42.99
C ALA A 1161 -20.60 -9.45 -42.92
N LEU A 1162 -19.74 -9.43 -41.90
CA LEU A 1162 -18.66 -8.45 -41.76
C LEU A 1162 -17.45 -8.86 -42.60
N GLU A 1163 -17.15 -10.16 -42.69
CA GLU A 1163 -16.10 -10.70 -43.56
C GLU A 1163 -16.36 -10.40 -45.05
N GLU A 1164 -17.61 -10.49 -45.50
CA GLU A 1164 -18.02 -10.06 -46.85
C GLU A 1164 -17.74 -8.57 -47.10
N GLN A 1165 -17.93 -7.71 -46.10
CA GLN A 1165 -17.59 -6.29 -46.21
C GLN A 1165 -16.08 -6.05 -46.32
N PHE A 1166 -15.27 -6.83 -45.60
CA PHE A 1166 -13.81 -6.81 -45.79
C PHE A 1166 -13.40 -7.21 -47.21
N GLN A 1167 -14.12 -8.11 -47.89
CA GLN A 1167 -13.86 -8.44 -49.31
C GLN A 1167 -14.10 -7.24 -50.24
N SER A 1168 -15.09 -6.41 -49.93
CA SER A 1168 -15.38 -5.20 -50.71
C SER A 1168 -14.43 -4.03 -50.42
N GLY A 1169 -13.54 -4.15 -49.43
CA GLY A 1169 -12.64 -3.08 -48.97
C GLY A 1169 -13.35 -1.94 -48.24
N ARG A 1170 -14.62 -2.12 -47.88
CA ARG A 1170 -15.51 -1.07 -47.39
C ARG A 1170 -16.30 -1.61 -46.20
N LEU A 1171 -16.22 -0.95 -45.05
CA LEU A 1171 -17.01 -1.31 -43.87
C LEU A 1171 -18.13 -0.30 -43.65
N LEU A 1172 -19.29 -0.77 -43.18
CA LEU A 1172 -20.33 0.10 -42.69
C LEU A 1172 -20.05 0.48 -41.23
N ALA A 1173 -20.17 1.77 -40.93
CA ALA A 1173 -19.93 2.31 -39.60
C ALA A 1173 -20.96 3.37 -39.24
N CYS A 1174 -21.26 3.49 -37.94
CA CYS A 1174 -22.16 4.49 -37.40
C CYS A 1174 -21.35 5.63 -36.77
N ILE A 1175 -21.64 6.88 -37.15
CA ILE A 1175 -21.04 8.06 -36.51
C ILE A 1175 -21.67 8.28 -35.13
N ALA A 1176 -20.89 8.15 -34.06
CA ALA A 1176 -21.36 8.35 -32.68
C ALA A 1176 -21.23 9.82 -32.22
N SER A 1177 -20.27 10.54 -32.78
CA SER A 1177 -19.96 11.95 -32.52
C SER A 1177 -20.94 12.92 -33.21
N ARG A 1178 -20.84 14.22 -32.92
CA ARG A 1178 -21.56 15.29 -33.63
C ARG A 1178 -20.55 16.15 -34.41
N PRO A 1179 -20.18 15.77 -35.64
CA PRO A 1179 -19.06 16.38 -36.38
C PRO A 1179 -19.05 17.90 -36.38
N GLY A 1180 -20.18 18.54 -36.69
CA GLY A 1180 -20.30 20.00 -36.72
C GLY A 1180 -20.19 20.72 -35.36
N GLN A 1181 -20.21 19.99 -34.24
CA GLN A 1181 -20.09 20.56 -32.88
C GLN A 1181 -18.77 20.21 -32.19
N VAL A 1182 -18.15 19.08 -32.55
CA VAL A 1182 -16.94 18.58 -31.88
C VAL A 1182 -15.69 18.62 -32.78
N GLY A 1183 -15.87 18.86 -34.08
CA GLY A 1183 -14.77 18.92 -35.04
C GLY A 1183 -14.23 17.55 -35.48
N ARG A 1184 -14.88 16.45 -35.09
CA ARG A 1184 -14.42 15.05 -35.33
C ARG A 1184 -15.59 14.16 -35.72
N ALA A 1185 -15.33 13.15 -36.56
CA ALA A 1185 -16.30 12.16 -37.01
C ALA A 1185 -16.02 10.77 -36.42
N ASP A 1186 -16.00 10.68 -35.09
CA ASP A 1186 -15.74 9.42 -34.39
C ASP A 1186 -17.00 8.54 -34.35
N GLY A 1187 -16.82 7.21 -34.42
CA GLY A 1187 -17.89 6.22 -34.55
C GLY A 1187 -17.46 4.78 -34.26
N TYR A 1188 -18.27 3.81 -34.66
CA TYR A 1188 -17.99 2.38 -34.53
C TYR A 1188 -18.41 1.60 -35.78
N VAL A 1189 -17.69 0.51 -36.08
CA VAL A 1189 -18.02 -0.43 -37.18
C VAL A 1189 -19.28 -1.20 -36.79
N LEU A 1190 -20.18 -1.39 -37.76
CA LEU A 1190 -21.41 -2.16 -37.55
C LEU A 1190 -21.13 -3.66 -37.63
N GLU A 1191 -21.64 -4.41 -36.66
CA GLU A 1191 -21.51 -5.88 -36.56
C GLU A 1191 -22.84 -6.51 -36.07
N GLY A 1192 -22.99 -7.83 -36.26
CA GLY A 1192 -24.15 -8.59 -35.79
C GLY A 1192 -25.49 -8.15 -36.38
N LYS A 1193 -26.53 -8.27 -35.54
CA LYS A 1193 -27.91 -7.90 -35.91
C LYS A 1193 -28.07 -6.43 -36.33
N GLU A 1194 -27.20 -5.53 -35.87
CA GLU A 1194 -27.23 -4.12 -36.27
C GLU A 1194 -26.77 -3.96 -37.72
N LEU A 1195 -25.71 -4.68 -38.12
CA LEU A 1195 -25.23 -4.71 -39.49
C LEU A 1195 -26.31 -5.26 -40.44
N GLU A 1196 -26.91 -6.40 -40.09
CA GLU A 1196 -27.99 -7.02 -40.88
C GLU A 1196 -29.20 -6.09 -41.04
N PHE A 1197 -29.56 -5.36 -39.98
CA PHE A 1197 -30.67 -4.41 -40.01
C PHE A 1197 -30.40 -3.29 -41.03
N TYR A 1198 -29.22 -2.66 -40.98
CA TYR A 1198 -28.90 -1.57 -41.89
C TYR A 1198 -28.67 -2.05 -43.33
N LEU A 1199 -28.09 -3.23 -43.54
CA LEU A 1199 -27.99 -3.85 -44.87
C LEU A 1199 -29.37 -4.04 -45.49
N ARG A 1200 -30.36 -4.56 -44.72
CA ARG A 1200 -31.75 -4.68 -45.19
C ARG A 1200 -32.38 -3.33 -45.52
N LYS A 1201 -32.19 -2.32 -44.67
CA LYS A 1201 -32.73 -0.96 -44.90
C LYS A 1201 -32.13 -0.27 -46.11
N ILE A 1202 -30.83 -0.46 -46.36
CA ILE A 1202 -30.14 0.10 -47.53
C ILE A 1202 -30.58 -0.63 -48.81
N LYS A 1203 -30.71 -1.97 -48.77
CA LYS A 1203 -31.20 -2.77 -49.91
C LYS A 1203 -32.65 -2.43 -50.29
N ALA A 1204 -33.57 -2.37 -49.31
CA ALA A 1204 -34.98 -2.05 -49.53
C ALA A 1204 -35.21 -0.63 -50.09
N LYS A 1205 -34.22 0.26 -49.95
CA LYS A 1205 -34.25 1.63 -50.47
C LYS A 1205 -33.60 1.77 -51.86
N LYS A 1206 -32.87 0.74 -52.33
CA LYS A 1206 -32.41 0.66 -53.73
C LYS A 1206 -33.44 -0.01 -54.65
N SER A 1207 -34.43 -0.72 -54.09
CA SER A 1207 -35.52 -1.36 -54.84
C SER A 1207 -36.80 -0.49 -54.94
N LYS A 1208 -36.78 0.71 -54.37
CA LYS A 1208 -37.76 1.79 -54.53
C LYS A 1208 -37.03 2.98 -55.12
#